data_AF-A0A8D2Q437-F1
#
_entry.id   AF-A0A8D2Q437-F1
#
_cell.length_a   1.000
_cell.length_b   1.000
_cell.length_c   1.000
_cell.angle_alpha   90.00
_cell.angle_beta   90.00
_cell.angle_gamma   90.00
#
_symmetry.space_group_name_H-M   'P 1'
#
loop_
_entity.id
_entity.type
_entity.pdbx_description
1 polymer ?
#
loop_
_entity_poly.entity_id
_entity_poly.type
_entity_poly.pdbx_seq_one_letter_code
_entity_poly.pdbx_strand_id
1 'polypeptide(L)'
;MSVGEGSGSAASVLAELDWDDGFAIPVASAENKALEDELQKLQKEKANLQNQLTDYEDRIAAMTSHLKNVRQEFNLTQSLFRARQNEIETEQHFKALAEREVGRLKSEIQRLENEMVSLREKKNSQENNIFKVTQKLEALRCQMNWDQQALEAWLEESARKDNDAVTLQKYTQQDDGKLRMLTLQIEMLTLQCNHRRKILDNELTETLAAQIELDKTAEDFRRVHHERQELIRQWESTIEQMQKRDQEIDKCALDQNDSLTNKLKFMTNQALTLEEKASRMEELLKEKEKNVKEAQAVQLRDTHFKKTKELNALKENEKCVTAEIDGRRGQIKNLHSRLIRVDAETLKQQELMYNQDFYIQQVERRLSRLQGELNTDERQVLEAKVAELTKIADEKKQAYNILQAQQKKLQNDIHFIKLAMNKTGEEMAGLSTRVDELNLFTDKSEKLLKKARADKQDLMIEDNLLKLELKRVRDTLYNKAENVLSLEKRKQQLKTAMEERTADIKVHKAMLETQMRIIEQERQTLSFEFHERLSKIEKLKSRYEIVTVVMMPPEGEEEKTHTYYVIKAAQEKEDLQREGDTLDAKIQQAEKECVALENTLHVLNSCNSNYRNSFKKVTEKSEEHGEKVKLEEEKRAADEKYRYKRRQIKELQEDIQSMQGTQDMLMKDEALINEKIRDKQARISRLTKEIDDQKPKLERVTKQVSRLSREIRALKNTQSETHEEHDIEFRALKDFSRSIDKMLIDISETNILIGKLCSMHILFISSTSSHPSLRSSAHTITFFTWNCDYSSAAVAQAWFMSASSLSFPDRSLGRG
;
A
#
# COMPACT_ATOMS: atom_id res chain seq x y z
N MET A 1 -0.09 92.78 113.86
CA MET A 1 -1.11 93.86 113.94
C MET A 1 -2.28 93.45 113.06
N SER A 2 -3.53 93.48 113.50
CA SER A 2 -4.06 93.40 114.87
C SER A 2 -5.54 93.03 114.80
N VAL A 3 -6.05 92.24 115.75
CA VAL A 3 -7.45 91.77 115.83
C VAL A 3 -7.85 90.80 114.69
N GLY A 4 -8.64 89.75 114.90
CA GLY A 4 -9.27 89.31 116.15
C GLY A 4 -9.28 87.79 116.31
N GLU A 5 -9.05 87.35 117.55
CA GLU A 5 -9.35 85.99 117.99
C GLU A 5 -10.89 85.82 118.03
N GLY A 6 -11.41 84.68 117.57
CA GLY A 6 -12.88 84.48 117.55
C GLY A 6 -13.42 83.21 116.89
N SER A 7 -12.63 82.49 116.08
CA SER A 7 -13.09 81.27 115.37
C SER A 7 -12.70 79.94 116.04
N GLY A 8 -11.67 79.92 116.90
CA GLY A 8 -11.11 78.68 117.45
C GLY A 8 -12.02 77.89 118.40
N SER A 9 -12.99 78.55 119.05
CA SER A 9 -13.82 77.91 120.08
C SER A 9 -14.88 76.96 119.53
N ALA A 10 -15.34 77.14 118.28
CA ALA A 10 -16.38 76.28 117.71
C ALA A 10 -15.81 74.94 117.21
N ALA A 11 -14.74 74.98 116.42
CA ALA A 11 -14.14 73.78 115.82
C ALA A 11 -13.59 72.79 116.87
N SER A 12 -12.97 73.29 117.95
CA SER A 12 -12.42 72.43 119.00
C SER A 12 -13.52 71.69 119.79
N VAL A 13 -14.68 72.30 119.99
CA VAL A 13 -15.81 71.69 120.73
C VAL A 13 -16.57 70.69 119.86
N LEU A 14 -16.60 70.87 118.53
CA LEU A 14 -17.19 69.91 117.60
C LEU A 14 -16.32 68.64 117.47
N ALA A 15 -14.99 68.78 117.54
CA ALA A 15 -14.05 67.65 117.49
C ALA A 15 -14.11 66.76 118.75
N GLU A 16 -14.43 67.30 119.94
CA GLU A 16 -14.63 66.51 121.17
C GLU A 16 -15.99 65.77 121.23
N LEU A 17 -16.81 65.88 120.18
CA LEU A 17 -18.15 65.28 120.09
C LEU A 17 -18.28 64.21 118.97
N ASP A 18 -17.18 63.80 118.34
CA ASP A 18 -17.14 62.86 117.19
C ASP A 18 -18.01 63.32 115.99
N TRP A 19 -18.02 64.62 115.68
CA TRP A 19 -18.69 65.16 114.49
C TRP A 19 -17.71 65.34 113.33
N ASP A 20 -17.54 64.29 112.51
CA ASP A 20 -16.84 64.36 111.22
C ASP A 20 -17.72 65.02 110.14
N ASP A 21 -17.12 65.56 109.07
CA ASP A 21 -17.72 66.51 108.12
C ASP A 21 -18.71 65.85 107.11
N GLY A 22 -19.25 64.68 107.47
CA GLY A 22 -20.02 63.77 106.62
C GLY A 22 -21.48 63.59 107.03
N PHE A 23 -22.31 64.61 106.79
CA PHE A 23 -23.79 64.56 106.77
C PHE A 23 -24.55 64.12 108.04
N ALA A 24 -23.88 63.70 109.12
CA ALA A 24 -24.49 63.20 110.34
C ALA A 24 -25.18 64.32 111.17
N ILE A 25 -26.46 64.57 110.90
CA ILE A 25 -27.27 65.52 111.67
C ILE A 25 -27.67 64.88 113.02
N PRO A 26 -27.62 65.59 114.16
CA PRO A 26 -28.19 65.12 115.41
C PRO A 26 -29.71 64.93 115.31
N VAL A 27 -30.13 63.69 115.08
CA VAL A 27 -31.54 63.36 114.86
C VAL A 27 -32.31 63.37 116.19
N ALA A 28 -33.28 64.30 116.31
CA ALA A 28 -34.03 64.52 117.54
C ALA A 28 -35.06 63.42 117.92
N SER A 29 -35.18 62.36 117.10
CA SER A 29 -36.04 61.19 117.40
C SER A 29 -35.43 59.89 116.83
N ALA A 30 -35.66 58.77 117.52
CA ALA A 30 -35.10 57.48 117.13
C ALA A 30 -35.64 56.95 115.79
N GLU A 31 -36.90 57.25 115.46
CA GLU A 31 -37.56 56.83 114.21
C GLU A 31 -36.85 57.40 112.98
N ASN A 32 -36.50 58.70 113.03
CA ASN A 32 -35.83 59.38 111.92
C ASN A 32 -34.41 58.84 111.68
N LYS A 33 -33.72 58.33 112.72
CA LYS A 33 -32.42 57.68 112.57
C LYS A 33 -32.54 56.29 111.92
N ALA A 34 -33.59 55.54 112.26
CA ALA A 34 -33.87 54.25 111.62
C ALA A 34 -34.14 54.42 110.11
N LEU A 35 -34.85 55.49 109.71
CA LEU A 35 -35.08 55.84 108.31
C LEU A 35 -33.77 56.22 107.58
N GLU A 36 -32.82 56.86 108.26
CA GLU A 36 -31.50 57.18 107.69
C GLU A 36 -30.65 55.92 107.47
N ASP A 37 -30.62 55.00 108.46
CA ASP A 37 -29.95 53.70 108.34
C ASP A 37 -30.57 52.82 107.23
N GLU A 38 -31.89 52.90 107.02
CA GLU A 38 -32.59 52.24 105.92
C GLU A 38 -32.23 52.87 104.56
N LEU A 39 -32.22 54.20 104.47
CA LEU A 39 -31.85 54.93 103.26
C LEU A 39 -30.40 54.65 102.85
N GLN A 40 -29.46 54.55 103.81
CA GLN A 40 -28.08 54.13 103.53
C GLN A 40 -27.97 52.68 103.03
N LYS A 41 -28.80 51.75 103.54
CA LYS A 41 -28.85 50.36 103.02
C LYS A 41 -29.35 50.34 101.58
N LEU A 42 -30.46 51.03 101.31
CA LEU A 42 -31.04 51.14 99.96
C LEU A 42 -30.06 51.80 98.96
N GLN A 43 -29.25 52.76 99.39
CA GLN A 43 -28.17 53.33 98.56
C GLN A 43 -27.08 52.30 98.24
N LYS A 44 -26.64 51.49 99.22
CA LYS A 44 -25.62 50.43 99.04
C LYS A 44 -26.15 49.30 98.16
N GLU A 45 -27.40 48.89 98.34
CA GLU A 45 -28.07 47.90 97.48
C GLU A 45 -28.24 48.40 96.05
N LYS A 46 -28.66 49.66 95.87
CA LYS A 46 -28.71 50.31 94.54
C LYS A 46 -27.34 50.28 93.85
N ALA A 47 -26.26 50.63 94.55
CA ALA A 47 -24.91 50.61 93.97
C ALA A 47 -24.49 49.19 93.54
N ASN A 48 -24.76 48.18 94.37
CA ASN A 48 -24.47 46.78 94.05
C ASN A 48 -25.28 46.28 92.82
N LEU A 49 -26.59 46.56 92.80
CA LEU A 49 -27.46 46.23 91.66
C LEU A 49 -27.04 46.95 90.37
N GLN A 50 -26.55 48.20 90.49
CA GLN A 50 -26.12 48.99 89.34
C GLN A 50 -24.77 48.50 88.77
N ASN A 51 -23.85 48.01 89.62
CA ASN A 51 -22.64 47.31 89.17
C ASN A 51 -22.96 45.97 88.49
N GLN A 52 -23.91 45.20 89.04
CA GLN A 52 -24.38 43.96 88.40
C GLN A 52 -25.04 44.24 87.05
N LEU A 53 -25.78 45.34 86.92
CA LEU A 53 -26.36 45.76 85.65
C LEU A 53 -25.25 46.01 84.59
N THR A 54 -24.20 46.75 84.95
CA THR A 54 -23.08 47.00 84.01
C THR A 54 -22.33 45.71 83.63
N ASP A 55 -22.11 44.78 84.57
CA ASP A 55 -21.51 43.47 84.27
C ASP A 55 -22.36 42.66 83.27
N TYR A 56 -23.70 42.71 83.40
CA TYR A 56 -24.60 42.07 82.44
C TYR A 56 -24.64 42.80 81.09
N GLU A 57 -24.60 44.12 81.06
CA GLU A 57 -24.57 44.92 79.83
C GLU A 57 -23.29 44.68 79.02
N ASP A 58 -22.11 44.69 79.66
CA ASP A 58 -20.83 44.36 79.02
C ASP A 58 -20.80 42.92 78.50
N ARG A 59 -21.34 41.96 79.28
CA ARG A 59 -21.46 40.56 78.85
C ARG A 59 -22.39 40.42 77.64
N ILE A 60 -23.50 41.16 77.60
CA ILE A 60 -24.44 41.18 76.46
C ILE A 60 -23.77 41.82 75.24
N ALA A 61 -23.01 42.90 75.41
CA ALA A 61 -22.25 43.54 74.33
C ALA A 61 -21.19 42.58 73.74
N ALA A 62 -20.40 41.92 74.59
CA ALA A 62 -19.40 40.94 74.19
C ALA A 62 -20.03 39.74 73.46
N MET A 63 -21.11 39.16 73.99
CA MET A 63 -21.84 38.06 73.34
C MET A 63 -22.47 38.49 72.00
N THR A 64 -22.98 39.72 71.90
CA THR A 64 -23.55 40.26 70.65
C THR A 64 -22.48 40.48 69.58
N SER A 65 -21.29 40.96 69.98
CA SER A 65 -20.12 41.07 69.11
C SER A 65 -19.66 39.69 68.61
N HIS A 66 -19.54 38.71 69.50
CA HIS A 66 -19.20 37.34 69.14
C HIS A 66 -20.25 36.70 68.19
N LEU A 67 -21.55 36.90 68.46
CA LEU A 67 -22.63 36.44 67.58
C LEU A 67 -22.53 37.04 66.17
N LYS A 68 -22.16 38.32 66.07
CA LYS A 68 -21.92 38.99 64.78
C LYS A 68 -20.76 38.35 64.02
N ASN A 69 -19.65 38.04 64.70
CA ASN A 69 -18.50 37.37 64.10
C ASN A 69 -18.87 35.94 63.63
N VAL A 70 -19.56 35.16 64.47
CA VAL A 70 -20.04 33.81 64.09
C VAL A 70 -20.98 33.85 62.87
N ARG A 71 -21.84 34.85 62.76
CA ARG A 71 -22.68 35.07 61.56
C ARG A 71 -21.86 35.43 60.32
N GLN A 72 -20.77 36.19 60.48
CA GLN A 72 -19.85 36.52 59.39
C GLN A 72 -19.11 35.25 58.91
N GLU A 73 -18.53 34.46 59.81
CA GLU A 73 -17.87 33.19 59.48
C GLU A 73 -18.84 32.18 58.83
N PHE A 74 -20.08 32.11 59.30
CA PHE A 74 -21.12 31.30 58.65
C PHE A 74 -21.40 31.76 57.20
N ASN A 75 -21.51 33.07 56.97
CA ASN A 75 -21.75 33.61 55.62
C ASN A 75 -20.54 33.40 54.69
N LEU A 76 -19.31 33.53 55.20
CA LEU A 76 -18.08 33.21 54.46
C LEU A 76 -18.03 31.72 54.09
N THR A 77 -18.29 30.84 55.06
CA THR A 77 -18.34 29.38 54.87
C THR A 77 -19.43 28.98 53.87
N GLN A 78 -20.63 29.57 53.94
CA GLN A 78 -21.71 29.34 52.99
C GLN A 78 -21.35 29.82 51.57
N SER A 79 -20.63 30.94 51.44
CA SER A 79 -20.17 31.46 50.16
C SER A 79 -19.11 30.54 49.54
N LEU A 80 -18.16 30.05 50.34
CA LEU A 80 -17.15 29.10 49.92
C LEU A 80 -17.76 27.74 49.54
N PHE A 81 -18.77 27.27 50.28
CA PHE A 81 -19.54 26.08 49.92
C PHE A 81 -20.24 26.23 48.55
N ARG A 82 -20.87 27.38 48.28
CA ARG A 82 -21.47 27.65 46.96
C ARG A 82 -20.42 27.69 45.84
N ALA A 83 -19.25 28.28 46.08
CA ALA A 83 -18.14 28.25 45.12
C ALA A 83 -17.71 26.80 44.79
N ARG A 84 -17.51 25.96 45.82
CA ARG A 84 -17.18 24.53 45.62
C ARG A 84 -18.29 23.74 44.92
N GLN A 85 -19.56 24.04 45.19
CA GLN A 85 -20.68 23.43 44.48
C GLN A 85 -20.66 23.78 42.98
N ASN A 86 -20.44 25.06 42.64
CA ASN A 86 -20.31 25.51 41.25
C ASN A 86 -19.10 24.85 40.55
N GLU A 87 -17.95 24.75 41.23
CA GLU A 87 -16.77 24.03 40.71
C GLU A 87 -17.08 22.56 40.38
N ILE A 88 -17.77 21.86 41.30
CA ILE A 88 -18.20 20.46 41.10
C ILE A 88 -19.13 20.34 39.88
N GLU A 89 -20.03 21.29 39.67
CA GLU A 89 -20.93 21.33 38.51
C GLU A 89 -20.18 21.61 37.20
N THR A 90 -19.17 22.48 37.21
CA THR A 90 -18.30 22.70 36.03
C THR A 90 -17.43 21.48 35.71
N GLU A 91 -16.86 20.81 36.70
CA GLU A 91 -16.09 19.57 36.52
C GLU A 91 -16.97 18.42 35.99
N GLN A 92 -18.22 18.30 36.48
CA GLN A 92 -19.19 17.35 35.92
C GLN A 92 -19.51 17.67 34.45
N HIS A 93 -19.63 18.95 34.08
CA HIS A 93 -19.85 19.36 32.70
C HIS A 93 -18.63 19.08 31.79
N PHE A 94 -17.41 19.37 32.25
CA PHE A 94 -16.17 19.03 31.52
C PHE A 94 -16.00 17.52 31.35
N LYS A 95 -16.28 16.73 32.39
CA LYS A 95 -16.32 15.27 32.32
C LYS A 95 -17.33 14.79 31.26
N ALA A 96 -18.54 15.34 31.26
CA ALA A 96 -19.58 14.97 30.28
C ALA A 96 -19.21 15.35 28.84
N LEU A 97 -18.47 16.44 28.63
CA LEU A 97 -17.89 16.79 27.32
C LEU A 97 -16.80 15.79 26.90
N ALA A 98 -15.88 15.43 27.80
CA ALA A 98 -14.84 14.45 27.53
C ALA A 98 -15.41 13.06 27.23
N GLU A 99 -16.45 12.61 27.96
CA GLU A 99 -17.14 11.34 27.72
C GLU A 99 -17.84 11.30 26.34
N ARG A 100 -18.44 12.43 25.89
CA ARG A 100 -18.99 12.55 24.52
C ARG A 100 -17.90 12.47 23.46
N GLU A 101 -16.79 13.18 23.64
CA GLU A 101 -15.70 13.19 22.65
C GLU A 101 -14.99 11.83 22.57
N VAL A 102 -14.82 11.13 23.69
CA VAL A 102 -14.36 9.72 23.71
C VAL A 102 -15.37 8.81 22.98
N GLY A 103 -16.68 9.04 23.12
CA GLY A 103 -17.71 8.32 22.35
C GLY A 103 -17.62 8.59 20.84
N ARG A 104 -17.41 9.84 20.44
CA ARG A 104 -17.21 10.25 19.04
C ARG A 104 -15.96 9.61 18.45
N LEU A 105 -14.84 9.66 19.16
CA LEU A 105 -13.56 9.07 18.73
C LEU A 105 -13.64 7.54 18.63
N LYS A 106 -14.31 6.85 19.57
CA LYS A 106 -14.57 5.40 19.45
C LYS A 106 -15.37 5.05 18.19
N SER A 107 -16.40 5.85 17.88
CA SER A 107 -17.23 5.65 16.69
C SER A 107 -16.43 5.83 15.39
N GLU A 108 -15.54 6.83 15.35
CA GLU A 108 -14.64 7.07 14.20
C GLU A 108 -13.54 6.00 14.07
N ILE A 109 -12.98 5.52 15.19
CA ILE A 109 -12.06 4.37 15.18
C ILE A 109 -12.76 3.15 14.59
N GLN A 110 -13.98 2.81 15.03
CA GLN A 110 -14.73 1.68 14.50
C GLN A 110 -15.07 1.86 13.00
N ARG A 111 -15.32 3.09 12.55
CA ARG A 111 -15.49 3.41 11.11
C ARG A 111 -14.22 3.10 10.32
N LEU A 112 -13.06 3.53 10.82
CA LEU A 112 -11.75 3.30 10.21
C LEU A 112 -11.32 1.83 10.24
N GLU A 113 -11.67 1.07 11.29
CA GLU A 113 -11.46 -0.37 11.38
C GLU A 113 -12.26 -1.13 10.31
N ASN A 114 -13.53 -0.78 10.13
CA ASN A 114 -14.36 -1.35 9.05
C ASN A 114 -13.81 -0.99 7.66
N GLU A 115 -13.34 0.25 7.47
CA GLU A 115 -12.70 0.68 6.22
C GLU A 115 -11.42 -0.14 5.94
N MET A 116 -10.58 -0.35 6.97
CA MET A 116 -9.39 -1.21 6.99
C MET A 116 -9.68 -2.70 6.73
N VAL A 117 -10.87 -3.21 7.04
CA VAL A 117 -11.30 -4.56 6.63
C VAL A 117 -11.64 -4.56 5.14
N SER A 118 -12.46 -3.61 4.67
CA SER A 118 -12.84 -3.52 3.25
C SER A 118 -11.63 -3.33 2.32
N LEU A 119 -10.59 -2.63 2.77
CA LEU A 119 -9.33 -2.46 2.04
C LEU A 119 -8.51 -3.75 1.99
N ARG A 120 -8.54 -4.57 3.04
CA ARG A 120 -7.92 -5.91 3.04
C ARG A 120 -8.65 -6.87 2.11
N GLU A 121 -9.98 -6.87 2.10
CA GLU A 121 -10.78 -7.66 1.15
C GLU A 121 -10.50 -7.27 -0.31
N LYS A 122 -10.47 -5.96 -0.60
CA LYS A 122 -10.08 -5.41 -1.91
C LYS A 122 -8.66 -5.84 -2.30
N LYS A 123 -7.68 -5.72 -1.39
CA LYS A 123 -6.30 -6.19 -1.61
C LYS A 123 -6.26 -7.68 -1.95
N ASN A 124 -6.89 -8.53 -1.13
CA ASN A 124 -6.94 -9.97 -1.36
C ASN A 124 -7.59 -10.31 -2.71
N SER A 125 -8.62 -9.57 -3.13
CA SER A 125 -9.25 -9.75 -4.45
C SER A 125 -8.32 -9.36 -5.60
N GLN A 126 -7.51 -8.31 -5.42
CA GLN A 126 -6.51 -7.88 -6.41
C GLN A 126 -5.34 -8.87 -6.49
N GLU A 127 -4.83 -9.38 -5.36
CA GLU A 127 -3.78 -10.40 -5.32
C GLU A 127 -4.23 -11.70 -6.01
N ASN A 128 -5.47 -12.15 -5.76
CA ASN A 128 -6.06 -13.28 -6.48
C ASN A 128 -6.24 -13.04 -7.99
N ASN A 129 -6.53 -11.81 -8.41
CA ASN A 129 -6.64 -11.46 -9.83
C ASN A 129 -5.26 -11.35 -10.49
N ILE A 130 -4.26 -10.79 -9.81
CA ILE A 130 -2.86 -10.76 -10.25
C ILE A 130 -2.36 -12.19 -10.44
N PHE A 131 -2.56 -13.09 -9.47
CA PHE A 131 -2.18 -14.50 -9.58
C PHE A 131 -2.79 -15.17 -10.83
N LYS A 132 -4.10 -14.99 -11.08
CA LYS A 132 -4.78 -15.51 -12.28
C LYS A 132 -4.25 -14.90 -13.59
N VAL A 133 -3.85 -13.63 -13.59
CA VAL A 133 -3.25 -12.98 -14.76
C VAL A 133 -1.82 -13.47 -15.00
N THR A 134 -1.01 -13.62 -13.96
CA THR A 134 0.34 -14.20 -14.03
C THR A 134 0.28 -15.64 -14.56
N GLN A 135 -0.64 -16.48 -14.07
CA GLN A 135 -0.82 -17.85 -14.56
C GLN A 135 -1.18 -17.89 -16.06
N LYS A 136 -2.04 -16.98 -16.52
CA LYS A 136 -2.36 -16.83 -17.96
C LYS A 136 -1.16 -16.35 -18.78
N LEU A 137 -0.37 -15.44 -18.24
CA LEU A 137 0.85 -14.92 -18.88
C LEU A 137 1.91 -16.03 -18.98
N GLU A 138 2.07 -16.86 -17.96
CA GLU A 138 2.93 -18.04 -17.97
C GLU A 138 2.49 -19.05 -19.03
N ALA A 139 1.18 -19.35 -19.10
CA ALA A 139 0.62 -20.25 -20.12
C ALA A 139 0.85 -19.71 -21.55
N LEU A 140 0.67 -18.41 -21.77
CA LEU A 140 0.95 -17.75 -23.05
C LEU A 140 2.44 -17.74 -23.39
N ARG A 141 3.35 -17.62 -22.41
CA ARG A 141 4.80 -17.79 -22.63
C ARG A 141 5.15 -19.22 -23.04
N CYS A 142 4.57 -20.22 -22.37
CA CYS A 142 4.74 -21.61 -22.75
C CYS A 142 4.24 -21.86 -24.18
N GLN A 143 3.05 -21.36 -24.53
CA GLN A 143 2.52 -21.48 -25.89
C GLN A 143 3.42 -20.79 -26.91
N MET A 144 3.84 -19.53 -26.67
CA MET A 144 4.73 -18.79 -27.56
C MET A 144 6.07 -19.52 -27.80
N ASN A 145 6.62 -20.20 -26.79
CA ASN A 145 7.82 -21.02 -26.91
C ASN A 145 7.58 -22.29 -27.77
N TRP A 146 6.41 -22.94 -27.64
CA TRP A 146 6.00 -24.03 -28.52
C TRP A 146 5.79 -23.55 -29.97
N ASP A 147 5.11 -22.43 -30.16
CA ASP A 147 4.85 -21.83 -31.47
C ASP A 147 6.17 -21.41 -32.16
N GLN A 148 7.14 -20.88 -31.40
CA GLN A 148 8.50 -20.60 -31.88
C GLN A 148 9.25 -21.87 -32.29
N GLN A 149 9.28 -22.91 -31.44
CA GLN A 149 9.96 -24.17 -31.77
C GLN A 149 9.34 -24.88 -32.98
N ALA A 150 8.01 -24.80 -33.12
CA ALA A 150 7.32 -25.29 -34.31
C ALA A 150 7.72 -24.50 -35.57
N LEU A 151 7.79 -23.17 -35.49
CA LEU A 151 8.23 -22.32 -36.60
C LEU A 151 9.69 -22.60 -37.00
N GLU A 152 10.60 -22.74 -36.03
CA GLU A 152 12.01 -23.08 -36.27
C GLU A 152 12.14 -24.45 -36.97
N ALA A 153 11.38 -25.45 -36.54
CA ALA A 153 11.34 -26.76 -37.19
C ALA A 153 10.76 -26.72 -38.62
N TRP A 154 9.71 -25.93 -38.86
CA TRP A 154 9.15 -25.72 -40.21
C TRP A 154 10.14 -25.00 -41.14
N LEU A 155 10.89 -24.01 -40.63
CA LEU A 155 11.92 -23.32 -41.39
C LEU A 155 13.10 -24.24 -41.72
N GLU A 156 13.53 -25.10 -40.79
CA GLU A 156 14.59 -26.08 -41.06
C GLU A 156 14.14 -27.11 -42.10
N GLU A 157 12.92 -27.66 -41.99
CA GLU A 157 12.42 -28.65 -42.96
C GLU A 157 12.15 -28.01 -44.34
N SER A 158 11.70 -26.75 -44.40
CA SER A 158 11.64 -26.01 -45.68
C SER A 158 13.03 -25.87 -46.29
N ALA A 159 14.03 -25.43 -45.52
CA ALA A 159 15.40 -25.29 -46.01
C ALA A 159 16.00 -26.65 -46.46
N ARG A 160 15.66 -27.77 -45.81
CA ARG A 160 16.01 -29.11 -46.29
C ARG A 160 15.34 -29.42 -47.62
N LYS A 161 14.03 -29.14 -47.78
CA LYS A 161 13.28 -29.38 -49.02
C LYS A 161 13.76 -28.50 -50.18
N ASP A 162 14.18 -27.26 -49.92
CA ASP A 162 14.80 -26.39 -50.92
C ASP A 162 16.17 -26.94 -51.37
N ASN A 163 16.97 -27.46 -50.44
CA ASN A 163 18.22 -28.16 -50.77
C ASN A 163 17.96 -29.46 -51.58
N ASP A 164 16.99 -30.28 -51.16
CA ASP A 164 16.55 -31.48 -51.89
C ASP A 164 16.18 -31.10 -53.35
N ALA A 165 15.33 -30.09 -53.53
CA ALA A 165 14.90 -29.59 -54.84
C ALA A 165 16.08 -29.10 -55.71
N VAL A 166 17.05 -28.38 -55.13
CA VAL A 166 18.27 -27.95 -55.82
C VAL A 166 19.16 -29.13 -56.21
N THR A 167 19.22 -30.23 -55.43
CA THR A 167 19.93 -31.44 -55.86
C THR A 167 19.22 -32.18 -56.99
N LEU A 168 17.89 -32.31 -56.93
CA LEU A 168 17.07 -32.90 -57.99
C LEU A 168 17.19 -32.09 -59.30
N GLN A 169 17.19 -30.76 -59.23
CA GLN A 169 17.39 -29.90 -60.39
C GLN A 169 18.78 -30.12 -61.02
N LYS A 170 19.84 -30.27 -60.20
CA LYS A 170 21.19 -30.58 -60.69
C LYS A 170 21.26 -31.94 -61.37
N TYR A 171 20.62 -32.97 -60.82
CA TYR A 171 20.54 -34.29 -61.48
C TYR A 171 19.76 -34.22 -62.79
N THR A 172 18.62 -33.52 -62.81
CA THR A 172 17.83 -33.30 -64.04
C THR A 172 18.68 -32.62 -65.13
N GLN A 173 19.44 -31.58 -64.79
CA GLN A 173 20.34 -30.91 -65.74
C GLN A 173 21.48 -31.81 -66.25
N GLN A 174 22.00 -32.71 -65.41
CA GLN A 174 23.01 -33.70 -65.81
C GLN A 174 22.42 -34.76 -66.75
N ASP A 175 21.23 -35.27 -66.45
CA ASP A 175 20.56 -36.30 -67.24
C ASP A 175 20.03 -35.74 -68.56
N ASP A 176 19.54 -34.50 -68.59
CA ASP A 176 19.32 -33.71 -69.81
C ASP A 176 20.60 -33.60 -70.67
N GLY A 177 21.75 -33.42 -70.03
CA GLY A 177 23.06 -33.40 -70.69
C GLY A 177 23.40 -34.74 -71.34
N LYS A 178 23.22 -35.84 -70.59
CA LYS A 178 23.40 -37.22 -71.10
C LYS A 178 22.41 -37.52 -72.23
N LEU A 179 21.15 -37.11 -72.10
CA LEU A 179 20.09 -37.34 -73.08
C LEU A 179 20.39 -36.61 -74.39
N ARG A 180 20.87 -35.36 -74.34
CA ARG A 180 21.37 -34.64 -75.53
C ARG A 180 22.55 -35.37 -76.20
N MET A 181 23.53 -35.82 -75.41
CA MET A 181 24.68 -36.59 -75.93
C MET A 181 24.27 -37.92 -76.59
N LEU A 182 23.37 -38.67 -75.96
CA LEU A 182 22.84 -39.94 -76.49
C LEU A 182 21.97 -39.71 -77.72
N THR A 183 21.18 -38.64 -77.77
CA THR A 183 20.38 -38.27 -78.95
C THR A 183 21.29 -37.95 -80.14
N LEU A 184 22.34 -37.15 -79.93
CA LEU A 184 23.35 -36.86 -80.96
C LEU A 184 24.05 -38.14 -81.44
N GLN A 185 24.38 -39.07 -80.53
CA GLN A 185 24.98 -40.36 -80.88
C GLN A 185 24.03 -41.24 -81.69
N ILE A 186 22.73 -41.29 -81.34
CA ILE A 186 21.70 -42.00 -82.10
C ILE A 186 21.55 -41.39 -83.50
N GLU A 187 21.55 -40.06 -83.63
CA GLU A 187 21.47 -39.37 -84.91
C GLU A 187 22.70 -39.67 -85.80
N MET A 188 23.91 -39.57 -85.24
CA MET A 188 25.16 -39.94 -85.93
C MET A 188 25.15 -41.41 -86.40
N LEU A 189 24.72 -42.34 -85.56
CA LEU A 189 24.60 -43.75 -85.92
C LEU A 189 23.52 -43.99 -86.98
N THR A 190 22.40 -43.26 -86.91
CA THR A 190 21.32 -43.31 -87.90
C THR A 190 21.80 -42.82 -89.26
N LEU A 191 22.58 -41.73 -89.30
CA LEU A 191 23.22 -41.24 -90.53
C LEU A 191 24.23 -42.27 -91.09
N GLN A 192 25.05 -42.89 -90.24
CA GLN A 192 25.99 -43.95 -90.68
C GLN A 192 25.27 -45.19 -91.22
N CYS A 193 24.19 -45.64 -90.57
CA CYS A 193 23.35 -46.74 -91.06
C CYS A 193 22.66 -46.40 -92.38
N ASN A 194 22.15 -45.17 -92.54
CA ASN A 194 21.57 -44.72 -93.80
C ASN A 194 22.61 -44.62 -94.92
N HIS A 195 23.84 -44.19 -94.62
CA HIS A 195 24.93 -44.16 -95.60
C HIS A 195 25.35 -45.59 -96.03
N ARG A 196 25.52 -46.51 -95.08
CA ARG A 196 25.80 -47.92 -95.36
C ARG A 196 24.69 -48.60 -96.16
N ARG A 197 23.42 -48.29 -95.87
CA ARG A 197 22.28 -48.77 -96.66
C ARG A 197 22.38 -48.29 -98.10
N LYS A 198 22.62 -46.99 -98.35
CA LYS A 198 22.82 -46.48 -99.72
C LYS A 198 23.97 -47.15 -100.48
N ILE A 199 25.07 -47.50 -99.79
CA ILE A 199 26.17 -48.27 -100.40
C ILE A 199 25.66 -49.67 -100.78
N LEU A 200 24.99 -50.38 -99.88
CA LEU A 200 24.42 -51.71 -100.15
C LEU A 200 23.38 -51.68 -101.28
N ASP A 201 22.53 -50.65 -101.33
CA ASP A 201 21.54 -50.44 -102.39
C ASP A 201 22.23 -50.24 -103.75
N ASN A 202 23.33 -49.46 -103.81
CA ASN A 202 24.13 -49.29 -105.03
C ASN A 202 24.79 -50.60 -105.47
N GLU A 203 25.51 -51.29 -104.58
CA GLU A 203 26.17 -52.58 -104.86
C GLU A 203 25.16 -53.64 -105.33
N LEU A 204 23.93 -53.62 -104.79
CA LEU A 204 22.83 -54.46 -105.25
C LEU A 204 22.36 -54.10 -106.66
N THR A 205 22.32 -52.81 -107.03
CA THR A 205 22.02 -52.41 -108.42
C THR A 205 23.14 -52.74 -109.40
N GLU A 206 24.41 -52.62 -109.00
CA GLU A 206 25.56 -52.96 -109.85
C GLU A 206 25.66 -54.48 -110.08
N THR A 207 25.48 -55.29 -109.03
CA THR A 207 25.44 -56.76 -109.17
C THR A 207 24.23 -57.24 -109.97
N LEU A 208 23.07 -56.60 -109.84
CA LEU A 208 21.88 -56.92 -110.65
C LEU A 208 22.05 -56.50 -112.12
N ALA A 209 22.73 -55.39 -112.40
CA ALA A 209 23.10 -54.99 -113.76
C ALA A 209 24.08 -55.99 -114.39
N ALA A 210 25.13 -56.39 -113.66
CA ALA A 210 26.10 -57.39 -114.12
C ALA A 210 25.45 -58.76 -114.37
N GLN A 211 24.46 -59.16 -113.56
CA GLN A 211 23.68 -60.38 -113.82
C GLN A 211 22.87 -60.28 -115.12
N ILE A 212 22.24 -59.13 -115.40
CA ILE A 212 21.51 -58.89 -116.67
C ILE A 212 22.47 -58.94 -117.87
N GLU A 213 23.68 -58.39 -117.76
CA GLU A 213 24.71 -58.50 -118.80
C GLU A 213 25.18 -59.96 -119.01
N LEU A 214 25.36 -60.72 -117.94
CA LEU A 214 25.71 -62.15 -118.02
C LEU A 214 24.59 -62.96 -118.69
N ASP A 215 23.33 -62.75 -118.32
CA ASP A 215 22.20 -63.43 -118.96
C ASP A 215 22.06 -63.03 -120.44
N LYS A 216 22.29 -61.75 -120.78
CA LYS A 216 22.30 -61.25 -122.16
C LYS A 216 23.42 -61.89 -123.00
N THR A 217 24.64 -61.98 -122.47
CA THR A 217 25.74 -62.69 -123.17
C THR A 217 25.46 -64.19 -123.28
N ALA A 218 24.78 -64.81 -122.29
CA ALA A 218 24.37 -66.22 -122.37
C ALA A 218 23.26 -66.48 -123.41
N GLU A 219 22.37 -65.51 -123.68
CA GLU A 219 21.46 -65.55 -124.83
C GLU A 219 22.22 -65.41 -126.15
N ASP A 220 23.17 -64.48 -126.23
CA ASP A 220 23.98 -64.24 -127.43
C ASP A 220 24.86 -65.46 -127.78
N PHE A 221 25.46 -66.12 -126.79
CA PHE A 221 26.16 -67.40 -126.97
C PHE A 221 25.23 -68.50 -127.48
N ARG A 222 23.99 -68.59 -126.97
CA ARG A 222 22.98 -69.54 -127.48
C ARG A 222 22.62 -69.26 -128.93
N ARG A 223 22.45 -67.99 -129.32
CA ARG A 223 22.22 -67.57 -130.72
C ARG A 223 23.39 -67.98 -131.63
N VAL A 224 24.62 -67.58 -131.28
CA VAL A 224 25.82 -67.89 -132.08
C VAL A 224 26.08 -69.40 -132.17
N HIS A 225 25.75 -70.18 -131.14
CA HIS A 225 25.83 -71.64 -131.21
C HIS A 225 24.79 -72.24 -132.19
N HIS A 226 23.58 -71.68 -132.24
CA HIS A 226 22.54 -72.10 -133.19
C HIS A 226 22.90 -71.73 -134.64
N GLU A 227 23.38 -70.51 -134.87
CA GLU A 227 23.92 -70.05 -136.16
C GLU A 227 25.07 -70.95 -136.64
N ARG A 228 25.98 -71.34 -135.74
CA ARG A 228 27.06 -72.30 -136.02
C ARG A 228 26.53 -73.69 -136.38
N GLN A 229 25.49 -74.19 -135.71
CA GLN A 229 24.90 -75.50 -136.04
C GLN A 229 24.21 -75.49 -137.42
N GLU A 230 23.52 -74.42 -137.78
CA GLU A 230 22.92 -74.27 -139.11
C GLU A 230 23.99 -74.16 -140.21
N LEU A 231 25.10 -73.46 -139.95
CA LEU A 231 26.28 -73.47 -140.83
C LEU A 231 26.89 -74.86 -141.01
N ILE A 232 26.97 -75.68 -139.95
CA ILE A 232 27.43 -77.08 -140.05
C ILE A 232 26.45 -77.90 -140.90
N ARG A 233 25.14 -77.76 -140.69
CA ARG A 233 24.10 -78.45 -141.48
C ARG A 233 24.14 -78.10 -142.97
N GLN A 234 24.48 -76.84 -143.29
CA GLN A 234 24.70 -76.40 -144.67
C GLN A 234 25.98 -76.99 -145.28
N TRP A 235 27.05 -77.12 -144.50
CA TRP A 235 28.28 -77.82 -144.90
C TRP A 235 28.04 -79.32 -145.14
N GLU A 236 27.31 -80.00 -144.25
CA GLU A 236 26.95 -81.42 -144.38
C GLU A 236 26.13 -81.66 -145.67
N SER A 237 25.11 -80.82 -145.93
CA SER A 237 24.34 -80.85 -147.19
C SER A 237 25.19 -80.60 -148.44
N THR A 238 26.27 -79.82 -148.32
CA THR A 238 27.21 -79.58 -149.43
C THR A 238 28.11 -80.81 -149.67
N ILE A 239 28.50 -81.52 -148.61
CA ILE A 239 29.26 -82.78 -148.70
C ILE A 239 28.42 -83.90 -149.31
N GLU A 240 27.13 -84.03 -148.95
CA GLU A 240 26.21 -84.98 -149.60
C GLU A 240 26.06 -84.72 -151.12
N GLN A 241 26.04 -83.45 -151.54
CA GLN A 241 26.02 -83.08 -152.95
C GLN A 241 27.32 -83.45 -153.67
N MET A 242 28.47 -83.37 -152.98
CA MET A 242 29.75 -83.81 -153.53
C MET A 242 29.80 -85.34 -153.68
N GLN A 243 29.37 -86.10 -152.67
CA GLN A 243 29.33 -87.57 -152.75
C GLN A 243 28.39 -88.09 -153.87
N LYS A 244 27.30 -87.37 -154.16
CA LYS A 244 26.45 -87.67 -155.33
C LYS A 244 27.18 -87.42 -156.65
N ARG A 245 28.02 -86.37 -156.75
CA ARG A 245 28.86 -86.11 -157.93
C ARG A 245 29.92 -87.19 -158.14
N ASP A 246 30.54 -87.66 -157.06
CA ASP A 246 31.52 -88.76 -157.15
C ASP A 246 30.85 -90.06 -157.65
N GLN A 247 29.64 -90.38 -157.18
CA GLN A 247 28.84 -91.52 -157.67
C GLN A 247 28.34 -91.36 -159.12
N GLU A 248 28.17 -90.13 -159.62
CA GLU A 248 27.91 -89.86 -161.05
C GLU A 248 29.17 -90.11 -161.91
N ILE A 249 30.37 -89.86 -161.38
CA ILE A 249 31.66 -90.09 -162.06
C ILE A 249 31.98 -91.58 -162.16
N ASP A 250 31.82 -92.36 -161.08
CA ASP A 250 32.08 -93.82 -161.09
C ASP A 250 31.19 -94.57 -162.10
N LYS A 251 29.95 -94.14 -162.30
CA LYS A 251 29.09 -94.68 -163.37
C LYS A 251 29.63 -94.39 -164.77
N CYS A 252 30.12 -93.18 -165.01
CA CYS A 252 30.65 -92.76 -166.30
C CYS A 252 31.94 -93.52 -166.68
N ALA A 253 32.68 -94.04 -165.68
CA ALA A 253 33.87 -94.87 -165.88
C ALA A 253 33.57 -96.32 -166.32
N LEU A 254 32.37 -96.84 -166.04
CA LEU A 254 31.94 -98.18 -166.46
C LEU A 254 31.58 -98.23 -167.96
N ASP A 255 30.74 -97.30 -168.42
CA ASP A 255 30.17 -97.33 -169.78
C ASP A 255 31.21 -97.22 -170.92
N GLN A 256 32.42 -96.71 -170.66
CA GLN A 256 33.46 -96.60 -171.68
C GLN A 256 34.24 -97.90 -171.92
N ASN A 257 34.36 -98.78 -170.91
CA ASN A 257 35.29 -99.92 -170.94
C ASN A 257 34.76 -101.12 -171.77
N ASP A 258 33.44 -101.32 -171.81
CA ASP A 258 32.80 -102.40 -172.59
C ASP A 258 32.79 -102.17 -174.12
N SER A 259 33.12 -100.95 -174.57
CA SER A 259 32.94 -100.53 -175.96
C SER A 259 34.05 -100.95 -176.94
N LEU A 260 35.27 -101.23 -176.44
CA LEU A 260 36.48 -101.39 -177.28
C LEU A 260 37.06 -102.81 -177.32
N THR A 261 36.62 -103.72 -176.47
CA THR A 261 37.19 -105.09 -176.34
C THR A 261 36.50 -106.15 -177.21
N ASN A 262 35.25 -105.91 -177.64
CA ASN A 262 34.36 -106.96 -178.17
C ASN A 262 34.21 -107.03 -179.71
N LYS A 263 35.10 -106.43 -180.52
CA LYS A 263 34.92 -106.39 -182.00
C LYS A 263 36.13 -106.71 -182.91
N LEU A 264 37.23 -107.23 -182.37
CA LEU A 264 38.31 -107.88 -183.13
C LEU A 264 38.90 -109.04 -182.29
N LYS A 265 38.77 -110.33 -182.65
CA LYS A 265 38.17 -110.96 -183.85
C LYS A 265 37.60 -112.34 -183.51
N PHE A 266 36.38 -112.63 -183.97
CA PHE A 266 35.97 -114.00 -184.32
C PHE A 266 35.09 -113.92 -185.59
N MET A 267 34.99 -115.02 -186.34
CA MET A 267 34.15 -115.17 -187.54
C MET A 267 34.44 -114.26 -188.76
N THR A 268 35.59 -114.44 -189.43
CA THR A 268 35.61 -114.59 -190.90
C THR A 268 36.87 -115.32 -191.37
N ASN A 269 36.95 -116.62 -191.13
CA ASN A 269 37.81 -117.52 -191.90
C ASN A 269 36.96 -118.20 -192.98
N GLN A 270 37.38 -118.11 -194.24
CA GLN A 270 36.97 -119.01 -195.33
C GLN A 270 38.25 -119.41 -196.08
N ALA A 271 38.50 -120.72 -196.17
CA ALA A 271 39.75 -121.38 -196.60
C ALA A 271 40.99 -121.05 -195.71
N LEU A 272 41.74 -121.99 -195.10
CA LEU A 272 42.33 -123.29 -195.53
C LEU A 272 43.53 -123.08 -196.49
N THR A 273 44.66 -123.79 -196.38
CA THR A 273 44.95 -125.12 -195.77
C THR A 273 46.18 -125.10 -194.81
N LEU A 274 46.24 -125.94 -193.76
CA LEU A 274 47.03 -127.21 -193.60
C LEU A 274 48.58 -127.08 -193.84
N GLU A 275 49.48 -127.74 -193.10
CA GLU A 275 49.32 -128.74 -192.01
C GLU A 275 50.45 -128.71 -190.94
N GLU A 276 50.50 -129.74 -190.08
CA GLU A 276 51.13 -129.71 -188.74
C GLU A 276 52.62 -130.17 -188.64
N LYS A 277 53.20 -129.84 -187.47
CA LYS A 277 54.07 -130.69 -186.60
C LYS A 277 55.46 -131.21 -187.07
N ALA A 278 56.43 -130.82 -186.22
CA ALA A 278 57.31 -131.70 -185.43
C ALA A 278 58.63 -132.28 -186.01
N SER A 279 59.68 -132.05 -185.20
CA SER A 279 60.75 -132.99 -184.83
C SER A 279 61.55 -133.73 -185.91
N ARG A 280 62.78 -133.24 -186.11
CA ARG A 280 63.97 -133.98 -185.66
C ARG A 280 65.18 -133.04 -185.44
N MET A 281 66.31 -133.67 -185.09
CA MET A 281 67.68 -133.14 -185.13
C MET A 281 68.03 -132.44 -186.48
N GLU A 282 69.17 -131.75 -186.65
CA GLU A 282 70.51 -132.05 -186.12
C GLU A 282 71.44 -130.81 -186.03
N GLU A 283 72.51 -130.96 -185.24
CA GLU A 283 73.88 -130.45 -185.45
C GLU A 283 74.33 -128.96 -185.34
N LEU A 284 75.57 -128.88 -184.82
CA LEU A 284 76.66 -127.91 -185.08
C LEU A 284 76.47 -126.40 -184.78
N LEU A 285 76.89 -126.06 -183.56
CA LEU A 285 78.03 -125.16 -183.25
C LEU A 285 78.46 -124.10 -184.30
N LYS A 286 78.65 -122.88 -183.77
CA LYS A 286 79.65 -121.88 -184.22
C LYS A 286 79.34 -121.21 -185.58
N GLU A 287 79.98 -120.09 -185.98
CA GLU A 287 81.25 -119.57 -185.48
C GLU A 287 81.40 -118.02 -185.50
N LYS A 288 81.97 -117.47 -184.40
CA LYS A 288 82.82 -116.25 -184.34
C LYS A 288 82.18 -114.86 -184.63
N GLU A 289 82.71 -113.73 -184.12
CA GLU A 289 83.68 -113.47 -183.04
C GLU A 289 83.55 -112.03 -182.47
N LYS A 290 84.26 -111.72 -181.36
CA LYS A 290 84.98 -110.46 -181.00
C LYS A 290 84.39 -109.08 -181.43
N ASN A 291 84.42 -108.02 -180.60
CA ASN A 291 85.33 -107.74 -179.47
C ASN A 291 84.94 -106.48 -178.66
N VAL A 292 85.41 -106.35 -177.39
CA VAL A 292 86.05 -105.12 -176.76
C VAL A 292 85.30 -103.76 -176.81
N LYS A 293 85.21 -102.88 -175.78
CA LYS A 293 85.71 -102.72 -174.39
C LYS A 293 84.88 -101.57 -173.73
N GLU A 294 84.90 -101.23 -172.43
CA GLU A 294 85.43 -101.84 -171.20
C GLU A 294 84.54 -101.46 -169.99
N ALA A 295 85.00 -100.54 -169.11
CA ALA A 295 84.38 -100.20 -167.83
C ALA A 295 84.83 -98.81 -167.32
N GLN A 296 84.04 -98.20 -166.41
CA GLN A 296 84.47 -97.66 -165.10
C GLN A 296 83.39 -96.86 -164.34
N ALA A 297 82.36 -96.33 -165.01
CA ALA A 297 81.45 -95.33 -164.41
C ALA A 297 80.38 -95.85 -163.41
N VAL A 298 80.12 -97.16 -163.33
CA VAL A 298 78.92 -97.69 -162.64
C VAL A 298 79.03 -97.67 -161.10
N GLN A 299 80.20 -97.99 -160.55
CA GLN A 299 80.37 -98.26 -159.11
C GLN A 299 80.20 -97.02 -158.20
N LEU A 300 80.30 -95.81 -158.77
CA LEU A 300 80.03 -94.54 -158.11
C LEU A 300 78.53 -94.18 -158.05
N ARG A 301 77.67 -94.78 -158.87
CA ARG A 301 76.25 -94.42 -158.95
C ARG A 301 75.43 -95.10 -157.84
N ASP A 302 75.70 -96.36 -157.54
CA ASP A 302 74.97 -97.13 -156.52
C ASP A 302 75.34 -96.73 -155.09
N THR A 303 76.60 -96.35 -154.87
CA THR A 303 77.08 -95.78 -153.60
C THR A 303 76.45 -94.42 -153.34
N HIS A 304 76.35 -93.56 -154.36
CA HIS A 304 75.62 -92.30 -154.27
C HIS A 304 74.13 -92.52 -153.98
N PHE A 305 73.46 -93.46 -154.66
CA PHE A 305 72.02 -93.71 -154.45
C PHE A 305 71.70 -94.16 -153.01
N LYS A 306 72.53 -95.05 -152.43
CA LYS A 306 72.38 -95.46 -151.03
C LYS A 306 72.57 -94.28 -150.06
N LYS A 307 73.62 -93.46 -150.26
CA LYS A 307 73.85 -92.27 -149.40
C LYS A 307 72.77 -91.20 -149.56
N THR A 308 72.18 -91.02 -150.74
CA THR A 308 71.02 -90.15 -150.93
C THR A 308 69.79 -90.65 -150.16
N LYS A 309 69.57 -91.97 -150.10
CA LYS A 309 68.44 -92.55 -149.35
C LYS A 309 68.61 -92.41 -147.83
N GLU A 310 69.81 -92.64 -147.30
CA GLU A 310 70.15 -92.37 -145.89
C GLU A 310 69.98 -90.89 -145.52
N LEU A 311 70.45 -89.97 -146.39
CA LEU A 311 70.38 -88.53 -146.16
C LEU A 311 68.93 -87.99 -146.17
N ASN A 312 68.02 -88.61 -146.93
CA ASN A 312 66.60 -88.25 -146.88
C ASN A 312 65.93 -88.72 -145.58
N ALA A 313 66.23 -89.94 -145.09
CA ALA A 313 65.70 -90.43 -143.82
C ALA A 313 66.15 -89.57 -142.63
N LEU A 314 67.42 -89.11 -142.64
CA LEU A 314 67.92 -88.17 -141.63
C LEU A 314 67.20 -86.80 -141.70
N LYS A 315 66.87 -86.30 -142.90
CA LYS A 315 66.08 -85.07 -143.08
C LYS A 315 64.62 -85.20 -142.62
N GLU A 316 64.03 -86.39 -142.66
CA GLU A 316 62.69 -86.60 -142.09
C GLU A 316 62.72 -86.65 -140.56
N ASN A 317 63.75 -87.26 -139.96
CA ASN A 317 63.96 -87.17 -138.51
C ASN A 317 64.27 -85.73 -138.05
N GLU A 318 65.05 -84.95 -138.81
CA GLU A 318 65.31 -83.52 -138.56
C GLU A 318 64.00 -82.71 -138.55
N LYS A 319 63.09 -82.96 -139.50
CA LYS A 319 61.74 -82.36 -139.53
C LYS A 319 60.87 -82.79 -138.35
N CYS A 320 60.96 -84.05 -137.93
CA CYS A 320 60.19 -84.55 -136.79
C CYS A 320 60.66 -83.90 -135.47
N VAL A 321 61.98 -83.84 -135.24
CA VAL A 321 62.57 -83.20 -134.05
C VAL A 321 62.35 -81.68 -134.05
N THR A 322 62.37 -81.00 -135.20
CA THR A 322 62.02 -79.56 -135.26
C THR A 322 60.54 -79.32 -134.98
N ALA A 323 59.62 -80.18 -135.45
CA ALA A 323 58.21 -80.12 -135.07
C ALA A 323 57.99 -80.34 -133.57
N GLU A 324 58.72 -81.28 -132.94
CA GLU A 324 58.71 -81.43 -131.47
C GLU A 324 59.26 -80.20 -130.75
N ILE A 325 60.38 -79.61 -131.21
CA ILE A 325 60.98 -78.41 -130.63
C ILE A 325 60.01 -77.22 -130.70
N ASP A 326 59.32 -77.01 -131.81
CA ASP A 326 58.34 -75.93 -131.94
C ASP A 326 57.04 -76.23 -131.16
N GLY A 327 56.65 -77.49 -131.02
CA GLY A 327 55.62 -77.92 -130.06
C GLY A 327 56.00 -77.61 -128.60
N ARG A 328 57.25 -77.89 -128.20
CA ARG A 328 57.78 -77.55 -126.87
C ARG A 328 57.91 -76.04 -126.68
N ARG A 329 58.30 -75.27 -127.70
CA ARG A 329 58.26 -73.79 -127.68
C ARG A 329 56.84 -73.26 -127.52
N GLY A 330 55.85 -73.89 -128.14
CA GLY A 330 54.42 -73.60 -127.94
C GLY A 330 53.98 -73.86 -126.49
N GLN A 331 54.42 -74.97 -125.89
CA GLN A 331 54.18 -75.26 -124.47
C GLN A 331 54.86 -74.23 -123.56
N ILE A 332 56.12 -73.87 -123.83
CA ILE A 332 56.87 -72.85 -123.07
C ILE A 332 56.19 -71.48 -123.16
N LYS A 333 55.73 -71.06 -124.35
CA LYS A 333 54.97 -69.79 -124.51
C LYS A 333 53.68 -69.80 -123.68
N ASN A 334 52.90 -70.88 -123.72
CA ASN A 334 51.68 -70.99 -122.92
C ASN A 334 51.95 -71.00 -121.41
N LEU A 335 53.00 -71.69 -120.96
CA LEU A 335 53.44 -71.68 -119.56
C LEU A 335 53.95 -70.29 -119.14
N HIS A 336 54.64 -69.56 -120.01
CA HIS A 336 55.11 -68.20 -119.74
C HIS A 336 53.96 -67.19 -119.69
N SER A 337 52.96 -67.27 -120.59
CA SER A 337 51.73 -66.47 -120.48
C SER A 337 50.92 -66.80 -119.23
N ARG A 338 50.94 -68.06 -118.77
CA ARG A 338 50.32 -68.46 -117.50
C ARG A 338 51.12 -67.94 -116.29
N LEU A 339 52.45 -67.91 -116.36
CA LEU A 339 53.33 -67.32 -115.35
C LEU A 339 53.03 -65.83 -115.20
N ILE A 340 53.10 -65.06 -116.29
CA ILE A 340 52.79 -63.61 -116.31
C ILE A 340 51.40 -63.31 -115.72
N ARG A 341 50.41 -64.19 -115.95
CA ARG A 341 49.08 -64.02 -115.35
C ARG A 341 49.09 -64.25 -113.83
N VAL A 342 49.81 -65.26 -113.35
CA VAL A 342 49.99 -65.51 -111.90
C VAL A 342 50.84 -64.40 -111.25
N ASP A 343 51.82 -63.84 -111.95
CA ASP A 343 52.60 -62.68 -111.49
C ASP A 343 51.71 -61.43 -111.37
N ALA A 344 50.78 -61.21 -112.31
CA ALA A 344 49.78 -60.15 -112.22
C ALA A 344 48.70 -60.41 -111.15
N GLU A 345 48.30 -61.66 -110.93
CA GLU A 345 47.39 -62.07 -109.85
C GLU A 345 48.05 -61.88 -108.47
N THR A 346 49.34 -62.18 -108.32
CA THR A 346 50.09 -62.00 -107.07
C THR A 346 50.45 -60.54 -106.78
N LEU A 347 50.74 -59.70 -107.80
CA LEU A 347 50.85 -58.25 -107.62
C LEU A 347 49.56 -57.65 -107.07
N LYS A 348 48.39 -58.03 -107.62
CA LYS A 348 47.09 -57.59 -107.09
C LYS A 348 46.83 -58.10 -105.66
N GLN A 349 47.32 -59.28 -105.30
CA GLN A 349 47.26 -59.77 -103.91
C GLN A 349 48.17 -58.97 -102.98
N GLN A 350 49.34 -58.51 -103.44
CA GLN A 350 50.21 -57.60 -102.66
C GLN A 350 49.55 -56.23 -102.48
N GLU A 351 48.94 -55.66 -103.52
CA GLU A 351 48.16 -54.42 -103.40
C GLU A 351 46.97 -54.59 -102.42
N LEU A 352 46.26 -55.72 -102.47
CA LEU A 352 45.19 -56.03 -101.53
C LEU A 352 45.71 -56.16 -100.09
N MET A 353 46.85 -56.84 -99.89
CA MET A 353 47.51 -56.93 -98.58
C MET A 353 47.89 -55.56 -98.04
N TYR A 354 48.56 -54.70 -98.82
CA TYR A 354 48.93 -53.35 -98.36
C TYR A 354 47.72 -52.51 -97.96
N ASN A 355 46.60 -52.62 -98.69
CA ASN A 355 45.35 -51.95 -98.33
C ASN A 355 44.71 -52.54 -97.06
N GLN A 356 44.80 -53.86 -96.86
CA GLN A 356 44.33 -54.52 -95.64
C GLN A 356 45.22 -54.18 -94.43
N ASP A 357 46.54 -54.16 -94.56
CA ASP A 357 47.49 -53.75 -93.51
C ASP A 357 47.26 -52.29 -93.09
N PHE A 358 47.00 -51.39 -94.05
CA PHE A 358 46.63 -50.00 -93.74
C PHE A 358 45.30 -49.91 -92.98
N TYR A 359 44.30 -50.72 -93.36
CA TYR A 359 43.03 -50.80 -92.64
C TYR A 359 43.21 -51.40 -91.23
N ILE A 360 44.03 -52.45 -91.09
CA ILE A 360 44.39 -53.06 -89.81
C ILE A 360 45.05 -52.02 -88.91
N GLN A 361 46.07 -51.28 -89.36
CA GLN A 361 46.68 -50.21 -88.56
C GLN A 361 45.69 -49.11 -88.14
N GLN A 362 44.69 -48.80 -88.98
CA GLN A 362 43.64 -47.85 -88.62
C GLN A 362 42.68 -48.42 -87.56
N VAL A 363 42.36 -49.72 -87.65
CA VAL A 363 41.56 -50.45 -86.66
C VAL A 363 42.34 -50.62 -85.35
N GLU A 364 43.63 -50.96 -85.38
CA GLU A 364 44.51 -51.07 -84.21
C GLU A 364 44.60 -49.75 -83.45
N ARG A 365 44.88 -48.63 -84.15
CA ARG A 365 44.90 -47.29 -83.52
C ARG A 365 43.54 -46.88 -82.95
N ARG A 366 42.45 -47.47 -83.44
CA ARG A 366 41.10 -47.31 -82.87
C ARG A 366 40.86 -48.29 -81.70
N LEU A 367 41.47 -49.47 -81.74
CA LEU A 367 41.40 -50.50 -80.70
C LEU A 367 42.17 -50.07 -79.45
N SER A 368 43.42 -49.58 -79.54
CA SER A 368 44.18 -49.07 -78.39
C SER A 368 43.44 -47.94 -77.66
N ARG A 369 42.81 -47.03 -78.43
CA ARG A 369 41.94 -45.96 -77.90
C ARG A 369 40.66 -46.47 -77.23
N LEU A 370 40.17 -47.65 -77.61
CA LEU A 370 39.01 -48.31 -76.99
C LEU A 370 39.39 -49.26 -75.84
N GLN A 371 40.64 -49.74 -75.81
CA GLN A 371 41.21 -50.56 -74.75
C GLN A 371 41.71 -49.75 -73.54
N GLY A 372 41.72 -48.41 -73.64
CA GLY A 372 41.97 -47.52 -72.51
C GLY A 372 43.42 -47.11 -72.30
N GLU A 373 44.30 -47.34 -73.28
CA GLU A 373 45.65 -46.74 -73.29
C GLU A 373 45.55 -45.25 -73.69
N LEU A 374 45.12 -44.45 -72.71
CA LEU A 374 45.27 -42.99 -72.71
C LEU A 374 46.75 -42.61 -72.51
N ASN A 375 47.07 -41.35 -72.80
CA ASN A 375 48.41 -40.81 -72.50
C ASN A 375 48.76 -41.03 -71.03
N THR A 376 50.01 -41.42 -70.75
CA THR A 376 50.52 -41.75 -69.41
C THR A 376 50.21 -40.69 -68.36
N ASP A 377 50.23 -39.44 -68.80
CA ASP A 377 50.16 -38.25 -67.94
C ASP A 377 48.72 -38.00 -67.48
N GLU A 378 47.73 -38.23 -68.35
CA GLU A 378 46.30 -38.15 -67.99
C GLU A 378 45.94 -39.23 -66.97
N ARG A 379 46.49 -40.44 -67.14
CA ARG A 379 46.34 -41.53 -66.17
C ARG A 379 46.96 -41.17 -64.82
N GLN A 380 48.18 -40.62 -64.79
CA GLN A 380 48.84 -40.20 -63.54
C GLN A 380 48.06 -39.09 -62.82
N VAL A 381 47.52 -38.11 -63.56
CA VAL A 381 46.68 -37.05 -62.98
C VAL A 381 45.39 -37.63 -62.38
N LEU A 382 44.76 -38.60 -63.03
CA LEU A 382 43.56 -39.26 -62.51
C LEU A 382 43.86 -40.16 -61.29
N GLU A 383 44.94 -40.95 -61.32
CA GLU A 383 45.39 -41.75 -60.17
C GLU A 383 45.76 -40.86 -58.97
N ALA A 384 46.44 -39.73 -59.20
CA ALA A 384 46.72 -38.73 -58.17
C ALA A 384 45.44 -38.09 -57.61
N LYS A 385 44.45 -37.77 -58.45
CA LYS A 385 43.16 -37.22 -57.99
C LYS A 385 42.34 -38.24 -57.21
N VAL A 386 42.38 -39.52 -57.57
CA VAL A 386 41.78 -40.61 -56.77
C VAL A 386 42.49 -40.75 -55.41
N ALA A 387 43.82 -40.66 -55.37
CA ALA A 387 44.59 -40.68 -54.11
C ALA A 387 44.25 -39.48 -53.20
N GLU A 388 44.11 -38.29 -53.76
CA GLU A 388 43.68 -37.09 -53.02
C GLU A 388 42.25 -37.25 -52.49
N LEU A 389 41.32 -37.73 -53.32
CA LEU A 389 39.92 -37.93 -52.93
C LEU A 389 39.75 -39.02 -51.86
N THR A 390 40.54 -40.11 -51.91
CA THR A 390 40.54 -41.14 -50.87
C THR A 390 41.12 -40.60 -49.55
N LYS A 391 42.21 -39.82 -49.60
CA LYS A 391 42.74 -39.13 -48.40
C LYS A 391 41.71 -38.19 -47.77
N ILE A 392 41.02 -37.38 -48.58
CA ILE A 392 39.93 -36.51 -48.10
C ILE A 392 38.79 -37.34 -47.50
N ALA A 393 38.41 -38.46 -48.13
CA ALA A 393 37.36 -39.34 -47.61
C ALA A 393 37.72 -39.94 -46.24
N ASP A 394 38.95 -40.42 -46.05
CA ASP A 394 39.40 -40.95 -44.76
C ASP A 394 39.57 -39.85 -43.70
N GLU A 395 40.02 -38.64 -44.05
CA GLU A 395 40.01 -37.48 -43.14
C GLU A 395 38.58 -37.14 -42.67
N LYS A 396 37.59 -37.12 -43.58
CA LYS A 396 36.18 -36.90 -43.21
C LYS A 396 35.62 -38.06 -42.37
N LYS A 397 36.03 -39.30 -42.63
CA LYS A 397 35.64 -40.48 -41.85
C LYS A 397 36.22 -40.47 -40.43
N GLN A 398 37.47 -40.02 -40.27
CA GLN A 398 38.08 -39.78 -38.95
C GLN A 398 37.36 -38.65 -38.20
N ALA A 399 37.08 -37.52 -38.86
CA ALA A 399 36.30 -36.43 -38.28
C ALA A 399 34.89 -36.86 -37.85
N TYR A 400 34.19 -37.67 -38.66
CA TYR A 400 32.91 -38.26 -38.32
C TYR A 400 33.00 -39.17 -37.08
N ASN A 401 34.02 -40.03 -36.99
CA ASN A 401 34.22 -40.90 -35.83
C ASN A 401 34.46 -40.09 -34.54
N ILE A 402 35.20 -38.99 -34.61
CA ILE A 402 35.43 -38.07 -33.48
C ILE A 402 34.11 -37.39 -33.07
N LEU A 403 33.34 -36.88 -34.03
CA LEU A 403 32.03 -36.27 -33.78
C LEU A 403 31.03 -37.27 -33.18
N GLN A 404 31.02 -38.52 -33.66
CA GLN A 404 30.17 -39.59 -33.11
C GLN A 404 30.59 -39.97 -31.67
N ALA A 405 31.88 -39.96 -31.36
CA ALA A 405 32.36 -40.17 -29.98
C ALA A 405 31.96 -39.01 -29.05
N GLN A 406 32.06 -37.76 -29.52
CA GLN A 406 31.59 -36.57 -28.80
C GLN A 406 30.06 -36.61 -28.60
N GLN A 407 29.29 -36.98 -29.63
CA GLN A 407 27.83 -37.15 -29.55
C GLN A 407 27.45 -38.19 -28.48
N LYS A 408 28.10 -39.36 -28.46
CA LYS A 408 27.88 -40.39 -27.43
C LYS A 408 28.23 -39.91 -26.03
N LYS A 409 29.31 -39.12 -25.88
CA LYS A 409 29.64 -38.50 -24.58
C LYS A 409 28.53 -37.56 -24.13
N LEU A 410 28.11 -36.63 -24.99
CA LEU A 410 27.03 -35.68 -24.69
C LEU A 410 25.70 -36.39 -24.39
N GLN A 411 25.38 -37.50 -25.06
CA GLN A 411 24.21 -38.32 -24.75
C GLN A 411 24.28 -38.93 -23.34
N ASN A 412 25.44 -39.42 -22.92
CA ASN A 412 25.66 -39.92 -21.55
C ASN A 412 25.59 -38.79 -20.52
N ASP A 413 26.23 -37.64 -20.79
CA ASP A 413 26.22 -36.48 -19.92
C ASP A 413 24.77 -35.96 -19.73
N ILE A 414 23.97 -35.90 -20.81
CA ILE A 414 22.53 -35.59 -20.77
C ILE A 414 21.74 -36.63 -19.95
N HIS A 415 22.07 -37.92 -20.04
CA HIS A 415 21.40 -38.95 -19.25
C HIS A 415 21.68 -38.78 -17.75
N PHE A 416 22.93 -38.55 -17.35
CA PHE A 416 23.29 -38.30 -15.95
C PHE A 416 22.66 -36.99 -15.42
N ILE A 417 22.64 -35.92 -16.21
CA ILE A 417 21.96 -34.67 -15.84
C ILE A 417 20.45 -34.90 -15.65
N LYS A 418 19.79 -35.66 -16.53
CA LYS A 418 18.37 -36.02 -16.36
C LYS A 418 18.12 -36.86 -15.11
N LEU A 419 18.98 -37.83 -14.81
CA LEU A 419 18.87 -38.65 -13.60
C LEU A 419 19.03 -37.81 -12.32
N ALA A 420 20.00 -36.88 -12.31
CA ALA A 420 20.18 -35.94 -11.20
C ALA A 420 19.00 -34.97 -11.06
N MET A 421 18.47 -34.44 -12.17
CA MET A 421 17.30 -33.56 -12.20
C MET A 421 16.03 -34.25 -11.69
N ASN A 422 15.82 -35.53 -12.04
CA ASN A 422 14.70 -36.30 -11.53
C ASN A 422 14.81 -36.48 -10.01
N LYS A 423 16.01 -36.84 -9.51
CA LYS A 423 16.25 -36.99 -8.07
C LYS A 423 16.06 -35.67 -7.30
N THR A 424 16.55 -34.54 -7.81
CA THR A 424 16.29 -33.24 -7.14
C THR A 424 14.83 -32.81 -7.26
N GLY A 425 14.09 -33.26 -8.27
CA GLY A 425 12.64 -33.14 -8.36
C GLY A 425 11.90 -33.96 -7.30
N GLU A 426 12.32 -35.21 -7.04
CA GLU A 426 11.80 -36.05 -5.96
C GLU A 426 12.09 -35.44 -4.57
N GLU A 427 13.31 -34.96 -4.35
CA GLU A 427 13.70 -34.24 -3.12
C GLU A 427 12.90 -32.94 -2.95
N MET A 428 12.66 -32.18 -4.02
CA MET A 428 11.83 -30.98 -4.02
C MET A 428 10.35 -31.30 -3.70
N ALA A 429 9.80 -32.38 -4.25
CA ALA A 429 8.43 -32.83 -3.94
C ALA A 429 8.28 -33.28 -2.48
N GLY A 430 9.29 -34.00 -1.95
CA GLY A 430 9.38 -34.35 -0.53
C GLY A 430 9.45 -33.11 0.38
N LEU A 431 10.25 -32.11 0.00
CA LEU A 431 10.31 -30.84 0.72
C LEU A 431 9.00 -30.04 0.62
N SER A 432 8.33 -30.03 -0.54
CA SER A 432 7.02 -29.37 -0.71
C SER A 432 5.97 -29.99 0.20
N THR A 433 5.81 -31.32 0.17
CA THR A 433 4.86 -32.02 1.05
C THR A 433 5.17 -31.79 2.53
N ARG A 434 6.46 -31.71 2.91
CA ARG A 434 6.86 -31.35 4.28
C ARG A 434 6.56 -29.90 4.64
N VAL A 435 6.66 -28.97 3.70
CA VAL A 435 6.22 -27.57 3.88
C VAL A 435 4.70 -27.51 4.07
N ASP A 436 3.92 -28.27 3.30
CA ASP A 436 2.47 -28.34 3.42
C ASP A 436 2.01 -28.94 4.76
N GLU A 437 2.68 -29.98 5.25
CA GLU A 437 2.50 -30.50 6.62
C GLU A 437 2.77 -29.44 7.70
N LEU A 438 3.87 -28.69 7.57
CA LEU A 438 4.26 -27.64 8.52
C LEU A 438 3.30 -26.44 8.46
N ASN A 439 2.80 -26.09 7.27
CA ASN A 439 1.77 -25.08 7.09
C ASN A 439 0.48 -25.52 7.80
N LEU A 440 0.01 -26.76 7.57
CA LEU A 440 -1.19 -27.30 8.23
C LEU A 440 -1.06 -27.40 9.76
N PHE A 441 0.14 -27.75 10.26
CA PHE A 441 0.45 -27.72 11.69
C PHE A 441 0.43 -26.29 12.25
N THR A 442 0.96 -25.31 11.51
CA THR A 442 0.97 -23.89 11.88
C THR A 442 -0.45 -23.34 11.92
N ASP A 443 -1.26 -23.62 10.89
CA ASP A 443 -2.68 -23.29 10.80
C ASP A 443 -3.49 -23.84 11.99
N LYS A 444 -3.25 -25.10 12.36
CA LYS A 444 -3.87 -25.75 13.51
C LYS A 444 -3.45 -25.08 14.82
N SER A 445 -2.17 -24.76 14.96
CA SER A 445 -1.60 -24.08 16.13
C SER A 445 -2.14 -22.65 16.28
N GLU A 446 -2.29 -21.92 15.18
CA GLU A 446 -2.85 -20.57 15.19
C GLU A 446 -4.36 -20.57 15.49
N LYS A 447 -5.12 -21.57 15.01
CA LYS A 447 -6.52 -21.79 15.38
C LYS A 447 -6.68 -22.10 16.87
N LEU A 448 -5.80 -22.92 17.45
CA LEU A 448 -5.77 -23.19 18.89
C LEU A 448 -5.38 -21.93 19.69
N LEU A 449 -4.40 -21.14 19.22
CA LEU A 449 -4.02 -19.86 19.83
C LEU A 449 -5.17 -18.84 19.80
N LYS A 450 -5.91 -18.77 18.69
CA LYS A 450 -7.11 -17.92 18.55
C LYS A 450 -8.20 -18.35 19.52
N LYS A 451 -8.45 -19.66 19.68
CA LYS A 451 -9.40 -20.15 20.69
C LYS A 451 -8.94 -19.80 22.11
N ALA A 452 -7.71 -20.13 22.49
CA ALA A 452 -7.19 -19.83 23.83
C ALA A 452 -7.15 -18.32 24.17
N ARG A 453 -7.10 -17.45 23.15
CA ARG A 453 -7.27 -15.99 23.32
C ARG A 453 -8.72 -15.60 23.60
N ALA A 454 -9.70 -16.22 22.93
CA ALA A 454 -11.12 -16.03 23.22
C ALA A 454 -11.47 -16.58 24.61
N ASP A 455 -11.09 -17.83 24.91
CA ASP A 455 -11.28 -18.47 26.22
C ASP A 455 -10.70 -17.59 27.35
N LYS A 456 -9.54 -16.93 27.13
CA LYS A 456 -8.97 -15.94 28.06
C LYS A 456 -9.78 -14.65 28.16
N GLN A 457 -10.31 -14.13 27.05
CA GLN A 457 -11.12 -12.91 27.05
C GLN A 457 -12.43 -13.13 27.82
N ASP A 458 -13.06 -14.28 27.64
CA ASP A 458 -14.27 -14.66 28.37
C ASP A 458 -14.00 -14.79 29.87
N LEU A 459 -12.93 -15.50 30.27
CA LEU A 459 -12.48 -15.56 31.67
C LEU A 459 -12.12 -14.18 32.27
N MET A 460 -11.62 -13.25 31.46
CA MET A 460 -11.40 -11.86 31.89
C MET A 460 -12.71 -11.08 32.05
N ILE A 461 -13.75 -11.40 31.28
CA ILE A 461 -15.09 -10.81 31.47
C ILE A 461 -15.73 -11.36 32.74
N GLU A 462 -15.63 -12.67 33.00
CA GLU A 462 -16.09 -13.32 34.23
C GLU A 462 -15.39 -12.76 35.48
N ASP A 463 -14.06 -12.65 35.48
CA ASP A 463 -13.28 -12.04 36.57
C ASP A 463 -13.70 -10.58 36.85
N ASN A 464 -13.97 -9.77 35.81
CA ASN A 464 -14.48 -8.41 35.98
C ASN A 464 -15.93 -8.38 36.49
N LEU A 465 -16.79 -9.31 36.06
CA LEU A 465 -18.15 -9.46 36.57
C LEU A 465 -18.14 -9.84 38.06
N LEU A 466 -17.35 -10.84 38.44
CA LEU A 466 -17.14 -11.26 39.84
C LEU A 466 -16.56 -10.12 40.69
N LYS A 467 -15.66 -9.28 40.15
CA LYS A 467 -15.18 -8.07 40.84
C LYS A 467 -16.27 -7.02 41.05
N LEU A 468 -17.19 -6.85 40.09
CA LEU A 468 -18.35 -5.96 40.24
C LEU A 468 -19.36 -6.50 41.27
N GLU A 469 -19.61 -7.81 41.28
CA GLU A 469 -20.45 -8.47 42.28
C GLU A 469 -19.81 -8.40 43.68
N LEU A 470 -18.52 -8.71 43.80
CA LEU A 470 -17.75 -8.57 45.05
C LEU A 470 -17.80 -7.12 45.57
N LYS A 471 -17.68 -6.12 44.69
CA LYS A 471 -17.83 -4.71 45.08
C LYS A 471 -19.26 -4.43 45.54
N ARG A 472 -20.29 -4.83 44.78
CA ARG A 472 -21.70 -4.64 45.14
C ARG A 472 -22.04 -5.27 46.50
N VAL A 473 -21.57 -6.49 46.75
CA VAL A 473 -21.74 -7.18 48.05
C VAL A 473 -21.01 -6.42 49.16
N ARG A 474 -19.76 -5.99 48.93
CA ARG A 474 -18.99 -5.18 49.89
C ARG A 474 -19.67 -3.85 50.21
N ASP A 475 -20.17 -3.15 49.22
CA ASP A 475 -20.88 -1.88 49.39
C ASP A 475 -22.20 -2.10 50.16
N THR A 476 -22.94 -3.19 49.90
CA THR A 476 -24.09 -3.56 50.75
C THR A 476 -23.70 -3.95 52.18
N LEU A 477 -22.54 -4.58 52.39
CA LEU A 477 -22.02 -4.93 53.71
C LEU A 477 -21.64 -3.68 54.50
N TYR A 478 -20.96 -2.71 53.88
CA TYR A 478 -20.66 -1.42 54.52
C TYR A 478 -21.93 -0.64 54.85
N ASN A 479 -22.90 -0.57 53.93
CA ASN A 479 -24.19 0.04 54.21
C ASN A 479 -24.90 -0.65 55.39
N LYS A 480 -24.84 -1.98 55.51
CA LYS A 480 -25.40 -2.71 56.65
C LYS A 480 -24.61 -2.46 57.95
N ALA A 481 -23.29 -2.37 57.89
CA ALA A 481 -22.45 -2.04 59.04
C ALA A 481 -22.73 -0.62 59.57
N GLU A 482 -22.90 0.37 58.69
CA GLU A 482 -23.27 1.75 59.06
C GLU A 482 -24.69 1.83 59.66
N ASN A 483 -25.64 1.07 59.12
CA ASN A 483 -26.98 0.92 59.72
C ASN A 483 -26.89 0.30 61.14
N VAL A 484 -26.06 -0.73 61.34
CA VAL A 484 -25.84 -1.32 62.68
C VAL A 484 -25.15 -0.32 63.62
N LEU A 485 -24.12 0.40 63.16
CA LEU A 485 -23.39 1.39 63.95
C LEU A 485 -24.29 2.56 64.39
N SER A 486 -25.16 3.05 63.50
CA SER A 486 -26.10 4.13 63.80
C SER A 486 -27.24 3.67 64.72
N LEU A 487 -27.73 2.43 64.59
CA LEU A 487 -28.67 1.83 65.54
C LEU A 487 -28.05 1.65 66.93
N GLU A 488 -26.81 1.14 67.01
CA GLU A 488 -26.10 0.95 68.29
C GLU A 488 -25.78 2.30 68.94
N LYS A 489 -25.39 3.32 68.17
CA LYS A 489 -25.23 4.70 68.65
C LYS A 489 -26.54 5.26 69.19
N ARG A 490 -27.67 5.06 68.50
CA ARG A 490 -29.00 5.52 68.94
C ARG A 490 -29.48 4.78 70.20
N LYS A 491 -29.23 3.48 70.29
CA LYS A 491 -29.46 2.65 71.48
C LYS A 491 -28.63 3.13 72.67
N GLN A 492 -27.36 3.46 72.47
CA GLN A 492 -26.50 3.99 73.54
C GLN A 492 -26.94 5.39 73.98
N GLN A 493 -27.32 6.28 73.05
CA GLN A 493 -27.91 7.58 73.37
C GLN A 493 -29.20 7.44 74.18
N LEU A 494 -30.09 6.52 73.80
CA LEU A 494 -31.30 6.20 74.57
C LEU A 494 -30.96 5.64 75.96
N LYS A 495 -29.95 4.76 76.07
CA LYS A 495 -29.50 4.19 77.35
C LYS A 495 -28.99 5.28 78.29
N THR A 496 -28.13 6.17 77.82
CA THR A 496 -27.62 7.31 78.62
C THR A 496 -28.75 8.26 79.01
N ALA A 497 -29.68 8.60 78.11
CA ALA A 497 -30.83 9.43 78.43
C ALA A 497 -31.79 8.76 79.44
N MET A 498 -31.92 7.42 79.43
CA MET A 498 -32.66 6.70 80.48
C MET A 498 -31.90 6.70 81.81
N GLU A 499 -30.58 6.53 81.79
CA GLU A 499 -29.73 6.59 82.99
C GLU A 499 -29.81 7.98 83.66
N GLU A 500 -29.67 9.06 82.87
CA GLU A 500 -29.90 10.45 83.30
C GLU A 500 -31.30 10.63 83.90
N ARG A 501 -32.36 10.19 83.21
CA ARG A 501 -33.74 10.28 83.75
C ARG A 501 -33.95 9.46 85.03
N THR A 502 -33.30 8.31 85.19
CA THR A 502 -33.35 7.57 86.45
C THR A 502 -32.57 8.27 87.57
N ALA A 503 -31.50 9.00 87.24
CA ALA A 503 -30.79 9.84 88.19
C ALA A 503 -31.62 11.06 88.62
N ASP A 504 -32.25 11.79 87.68
CA ASP A 504 -33.22 12.86 87.95
C ASP A 504 -34.29 12.38 88.94
N ILE A 505 -34.96 11.27 88.60
CA ILE A 505 -36.03 10.69 89.43
C ILE A 505 -35.51 10.27 90.80
N LYS A 506 -34.28 9.76 90.90
CA LYS A 506 -33.66 9.38 92.18
C LYS A 506 -33.32 10.61 93.04
N VAL A 507 -32.86 11.71 92.43
CA VAL A 507 -32.62 12.99 93.13
C VAL A 507 -33.93 13.61 93.60
N HIS A 508 -34.96 13.66 92.74
CA HIS A 508 -36.29 14.12 93.13
C HIS A 508 -36.92 13.25 94.23
N LYS A 509 -36.74 11.92 94.18
CA LYS A 509 -37.19 11.00 95.24
C LYS A 509 -36.46 11.27 96.56
N ALA A 510 -35.14 11.46 96.54
CA ALA A 510 -34.37 11.81 97.74
C ALA A 510 -34.76 13.19 98.31
N MET A 511 -35.07 14.17 97.46
CA MET A 511 -35.59 15.48 97.86
C MET A 511 -36.98 15.39 98.51
N LEU A 512 -37.87 14.54 97.97
CA LEU A 512 -39.17 14.27 98.57
C LEU A 512 -39.03 13.51 99.90
N GLU A 513 -38.07 12.58 100.02
CA GLU A 513 -37.76 11.88 101.27
C GLU A 513 -37.20 12.82 102.35
N THR A 514 -36.39 13.82 102.00
CA THR A 514 -35.94 14.85 102.96
C THR A 514 -37.05 15.82 103.33
N GLN A 515 -37.91 16.23 102.39
CA GLN A 515 -39.11 17.03 102.68
C GLN A 515 -40.07 16.27 103.61
N MET A 516 -40.33 14.99 103.36
CA MET A 516 -41.12 14.14 104.26
C MET A 516 -40.47 14.03 105.65
N ARG A 517 -39.14 13.92 105.76
CA ARG A 517 -38.44 13.92 107.06
C ARG A 517 -38.60 15.26 107.80
N ILE A 518 -38.53 16.40 107.10
CA ILE A 518 -38.73 17.72 107.71
C ILE A 518 -40.17 17.85 108.23
N ILE A 519 -41.17 17.49 107.42
CA ILE A 519 -42.59 17.50 107.82
C ILE A 519 -42.84 16.52 108.99
N GLU A 520 -42.16 15.37 109.02
CA GLU A 520 -42.22 14.42 110.14
C GLU A 520 -41.63 15.02 111.42
N GLN A 521 -40.55 15.80 111.33
CA GLN A 521 -39.97 16.56 112.44
C GLN A 521 -40.89 17.71 112.89
N GLU A 522 -41.50 18.45 111.98
CA GLU A 522 -42.50 19.48 112.29
C GLU A 522 -43.74 18.88 112.97
N ARG A 523 -44.19 17.69 112.54
CA ARG A 523 -45.26 16.97 113.25
C ARG A 523 -44.82 16.51 114.65
N GLN A 524 -43.54 16.17 114.83
CA GLN A 524 -42.99 15.82 116.15
C GLN A 524 -42.86 17.03 117.08
N THR A 525 -42.43 18.20 116.58
CA THR A 525 -42.38 19.44 117.39
C THR A 525 -43.78 19.94 117.73
N LEU A 526 -44.71 19.97 116.77
CA LEU A 526 -46.12 20.29 117.03
C LEU A 526 -46.75 19.30 118.02
N SER A 527 -46.41 18.01 117.94
CA SER A 527 -46.84 17.01 118.94
C SER A 527 -46.24 17.28 120.31
N PHE A 528 -44.96 17.65 120.40
CA PHE A 528 -44.31 18.01 121.67
C PHE A 528 -44.95 19.26 122.28
N GLU A 529 -45.13 20.33 121.50
CA GLU A 529 -45.85 21.54 121.92
C GLU A 529 -47.27 21.22 122.39
N PHE A 530 -48.01 20.39 121.66
CA PHE A 530 -49.35 19.94 122.06
C PHE A 530 -49.34 19.22 123.42
N HIS A 531 -48.36 18.34 123.67
CA HIS A 531 -48.20 17.68 124.98
C HIS A 531 -47.74 18.66 126.08
N GLU A 532 -46.91 19.67 125.78
CA GLU A 532 -46.57 20.73 126.74
C GLU A 532 -47.81 21.57 127.08
N ARG A 533 -48.63 21.94 126.08
CA ARG A 533 -49.89 22.66 126.27
C ARG A 533 -50.89 21.83 127.07
N LEU A 534 -51.02 20.53 126.80
CA LEU A 534 -51.81 19.61 127.63
C LEU A 534 -51.31 19.57 129.08
N SER A 535 -50.00 19.38 129.30
CA SER A 535 -49.42 19.41 130.66
C SER A 535 -49.64 20.77 131.35
N LYS A 536 -49.66 21.86 130.60
CA LYS A 536 -49.93 23.22 131.13
C LYS A 536 -51.41 23.42 131.46
N ILE A 537 -52.32 22.86 130.66
CA ILE A 537 -53.76 22.78 130.95
C ILE A 537 -54.01 21.90 132.17
N GLU A 538 -53.32 20.77 132.30
CA GLU A 538 -53.43 19.85 133.44
C GLU A 538 -52.92 20.50 134.74
N LYS A 539 -51.75 21.16 134.70
CA LYS A 539 -51.25 22.00 135.80
C LYS A 539 -52.22 23.13 136.16
N LEU A 540 -52.84 23.77 135.17
CA LEU A 540 -53.87 24.79 135.41
C LEU A 540 -55.15 24.17 135.99
N LYS A 541 -55.56 22.98 135.56
CA LYS A 541 -56.72 22.25 136.10
C LYS A 541 -56.48 21.91 137.57
N SER A 542 -55.36 21.27 137.92
CA SER A 542 -55.02 21.00 139.32
C SER A 542 -54.86 22.28 140.15
N ARG A 543 -54.36 23.37 139.57
CA ARG A 543 -54.33 24.68 140.26
C ARG A 543 -55.74 25.26 140.46
N TYR A 544 -56.66 25.07 139.52
CA TYR A 544 -58.06 25.48 139.65
C TYR A 544 -58.80 24.60 140.67
N GLU A 545 -58.47 23.31 140.73
CA GLU A 545 -58.96 22.33 141.71
C GLU A 545 -58.50 22.71 143.12
N ILE A 546 -57.23 23.06 143.31
CA ILE A 546 -56.69 23.65 144.55
C ILE A 546 -57.38 24.99 144.87
N VAL A 547 -57.53 25.90 143.91
CA VAL A 547 -58.23 27.18 144.13
C VAL A 547 -59.70 26.99 144.47
N THR A 548 -60.37 25.97 143.93
CA THR A 548 -61.76 25.64 144.25
C THR A 548 -61.87 25.06 145.68
N VAL A 549 -60.90 24.25 146.10
CA VAL A 549 -60.78 23.78 147.50
C VAL A 549 -60.48 24.93 148.47
N VAL A 550 -59.69 25.94 148.05
CA VAL A 550 -59.40 27.15 148.84
C VAL A 550 -60.55 28.18 148.83
N MET A 551 -61.42 28.13 147.81
CA MET A 551 -62.61 28.99 147.66
C MET A 551 -63.90 28.34 148.17
N MET A 552 -63.86 27.10 148.69
CA MET A 552 -64.94 26.60 149.54
C MET A 552 -64.85 27.29 150.91
N PRO A 553 -65.87 28.07 151.34
CA PRO A 553 -65.79 28.78 152.60
C PRO A 553 -65.81 27.82 153.80
N PRO A 554 -65.08 28.13 154.89
CA PRO A 554 -65.43 27.62 156.21
C PRO A 554 -66.76 28.24 156.67
N GLU A 555 -67.49 27.56 157.54
CA GLU A 555 -68.76 28.05 158.09
C GLU A 555 -68.52 29.15 159.14
N GLY A 556 -69.03 30.39 158.94
CA GLY A 556 -69.16 31.40 160.03
C GLY A 556 -68.99 32.91 159.72
N GLU A 557 -70.10 33.58 159.37
CA GLU A 557 -70.52 34.98 159.74
C GLU A 557 -69.80 36.27 159.19
N GLU A 558 -70.44 37.46 159.38
CA GLU A 558 -70.35 38.78 158.65
C GLU A 558 -69.74 39.95 159.51
N GLU A 559 -69.70 41.28 159.21
CA GLU A 559 -70.39 42.22 158.26
C GLU A 559 -69.49 43.42 157.84
N LYS A 560 -69.96 44.69 157.85
CA LYS A 560 -69.38 45.87 157.16
C LYS A 560 -69.39 47.16 158.00
N THR A 561 -68.63 48.21 157.64
CA THR A 561 -68.87 49.57 158.21
C THR A 561 -68.27 50.84 157.52
N HIS A 562 -69.04 51.93 157.63
CA HIS A 562 -68.73 53.35 157.91
C HIS A 562 -67.97 54.35 156.99
N THR A 563 -66.86 54.05 156.31
CA THR A 563 -65.87 55.10 155.88
C THR A 563 -66.36 56.17 154.87
N TYR A 564 -67.49 55.94 154.20
CA TYR A 564 -67.91 56.67 152.98
C TYR A 564 -68.32 58.15 153.16
N TYR A 565 -68.87 58.55 154.31
CA TYR A 565 -69.61 59.83 154.41
C TYR A 565 -68.82 61.05 154.88
N VAL A 566 -67.67 60.88 155.56
CA VAL A 566 -66.92 62.02 156.15
C VAL A 566 -66.19 62.86 155.09
N ILE A 567 -65.73 62.23 154.00
CA ILE A 567 -64.86 62.85 153.00
C ILE A 567 -65.58 63.96 152.23
N LYS A 568 -66.86 63.76 151.89
CA LYS A 568 -67.58 64.64 150.96
C LYS A 568 -67.85 66.06 151.50
N ALA A 569 -67.98 66.23 152.81
CA ALA A 569 -68.35 67.52 153.41
C ALA A 569 -67.16 68.51 153.57
N ALA A 570 -65.92 68.08 153.35
CA ALA A 570 -64.74 68.92 153.54
C ALA A 570 -64.34 69.74 152.30
N GLN A 571 -64.63 69.22 151.09
CA GLN A 571 -64.04 69.73 149.84
C GLN A 571 -64.70 71.04 149.37
N GLU A 572 -66.05 71.11 149.38
CA GLU A 572 -66.84 72.24 148.88
C GLU A 572 -66.54 73.59 149.58
N LYS A 573 -65.85 73.59 150.72
CA LYS A 573 -65.44 74.81 151.45
C LYS A 573 -64.10 75.39 150.99
N GLU A 574 -63.22 74.58 150.39
CA GLU A 574 -61.87 75.01 150.00
C GLU A 574 -61.85 75.57 148.56
N ASP A 575 -62.69 75.03 147.69
CA ASP A 575 -62.69 75.34 146.25
C ASP A 575 -63.03 76.81 145.94
N LEU A 576 -63.98 77.41 146.68
CA LEU A 576 -64.35 78.83 146.54
C LEU A 576 -63.24 79.81 146.98
N GLN A 577 -62.17 79.34 147.62
CA GLN A 577 -61.00 80.17 147.92
C GLN A 577 -59.84 79.91 146.93
N ARG A 578 -59.76 78.71 146.34
CA ARG A 578 -58.82 78.37 145.25
C ARG A 578 -59.08 79.17 143.97
N GLU A 579 -60.34 79.51 143.66
CA GLU A 579 -60.66 80.26 142.42
C GLU A 579 -59.95 81.61 142.33
N GLY A 580 -59.68 82.28 143.46
CA GLY A 580 -58.87 83.52 143.51
C GLY A 580 -57.42 83.29 143.08
N ASP A 581 -56.70 82.41 143.79
CA ASP A 581 -55.29 82.11 143.53
C ASP A 581 -55.05 81.59 142.09
N THR A 582 -56.02 80.88 141.51
CA THR A 582 -55.92 80.38 140.12
C THR A 582 -56.06 81.46 139.04
N LEU A 583 -56.39 82.71 139.36
CA LEU A 583 -56.39 83.82 138.41
C LEU A 583 -55.02 84.51 138.37
N ASP A 584 -54.43 84.84 139.52
CA ASP A 584 -53.08 85.41 139.58
C ASP A 584 -52.01 84.42 139.09
N ALA A 585 -52.18 83.12 139.36
CA ALA A 585 -51.30 82.07 138.82
C ALA A 585 -51.29 82.03 137.28
N LYS A 586 -52.43 82.32 136.62
CA LYS A 586 -52.51 82.33 135.13
C LYS A 586 -51.75 83.50 134.52
N ILE A 587 -51.67 84.64 135.21
CA ILE A 587 -50.91 85.81 134.74
C ILE A 587 -49.40 85.48 134.72
N GLN A 588 -48.85 84.94 135.80
CA GLN A 588 -47.44 84.53 135.83
C GLN A 588 -47.11 83.34 134.92
N GLN A 589 -48.09 82.49 134.61
CA GLN A 589 -47.92 81.39 133.66
C GLN A 589 -47.77 81.93 132.23
N ALA A 590 -48.63 82.87 131.81
CA ALA A 590 -48.58 83.48 130.48
C ALA A 590 -47.25 84.23 130.22
N GLU A 591 -46.72 84.94 131.22
CA GLU A 591 -45.42 85.62 131.09
C GLU A 591 -44.26 84.64 130.88
N LYS A 592 -44.28 83.48 131.54
CA LYS A 592 -43.28 82.40 131.36
C LYS A 592 -43.42 81.70 130.00
N GLU A 593 -44.65 81.52 129.53
CA GLU A 593 -44.93 80.91 128.22
C GLU A 593 -44.44 81.79 127.06
N CYS A 594 -44.57 83.13 127.16
CA CYS A 594 -43.97 84.04 126.19
C CYS A 594 -42.44 83.88 126.07
N VAL A 595 -41.73 83.83 127.21
CA VAL A 595 -40.26 83.66 127.23
C VAL A 595 -39.84 82.25 126.74
N ALA A 596 -40.63 81.22 127.03
CA ALA A 596 -40.41 79.87 126.51
C ALA A 596 -40.61 79.80 124.99
N LEU A 597 -41.63 80.50 124.46
CA LEU A 597 -41.90 80.59 123.02
C LEU A 597 -40.81 81.35 122.26
N GLU A 598 -40.28 82.46 122.79
CA GLU A 598 -39.13 83.16 122.17
C GLU A 598 -37.89 82.25 122.07
N ASN A 599 -37.53 81.56 123.15
CA ASN A 599 -36.40 80.63 123.13
C ASN A 599 -36.63 79.46 122.16
N THR A 600 -37.85 78.89 122.13
CA THR A 600 -38.22 77.83 121.20
C THR A 600 -38.13 78.29 119.74
N LEU A 601 -38.59 79.52 119.45
CA LEU A 601 -38.53 80.13 118.13
C LEU A 601 -37.08 80.44 117.71
N HIS A 602 -36.20 80.78 118.64
CA HIS A 602 -34.77 80.97 118.36
C HIS A 602 -34.04 79.64 118.04
N VAL A 603 -34.36 78.55 118.74
CA VAL A 603 -33.84 77.21 118.42
C VAL A 603 -34.39 76.71 117.08
N LEU A 604 -35.70 76.86 116.85
CA LEU A 604 -36.35 76.44 115.61
C LEU A 604 -35.82 77.20 114.38
N ASN A 605 -35.52 78.51 114.52
CA ASN A 605 -34.87 79.28 113.47
C ASN A 605 -33.41 78.87 113.24
N SER A 606 -32.67 78.49 114.28
CA SER A 606 -31.30 77.97 114.13
C SER A 606 -31.29 76.62 113.38
N CYS A 607 -32.16 75.68 113.77
CA CYS A 607 -32.33 74.42 113.06
C CYS A 607 -32.82 74.62 111.61
N ASN A 608 -33.80 75.49 111.37
CA ASN A 608 -34.24 75.82 110.00
C ASN A 608 -33.19 76.56 109.17
N SER A 609 -32.30 77.35 109.79
CA SER A 609 -31.15 77.96 109.13
C SER A 609 -30.20 76.88 108.64
N ASN A 610 -29.85 75.92 109.52
CA ASN A 610 -28.96 74.81 109.16
C ASN A 610 -29.58 73.85 108.13
N TYR A 611 -30.88 73.53 108.24
CA TYR A 611 -31.61 72.77 107.21
C TYR A 611 -31.67 73.51 105.86
N ARG A 612 -31.78 74.85 105.87
CA ARG A 612 -31.67 75.65 104.64
C ARG A 612 -30.24 75.78 104.12
N ASN A 613 -29.23 75.59 104.97
CA ASN A 613 -27.83 75.57 104.57
C ASN A 613 -27.39 74.20 104.02
N SER A 614 -27.91 73.08 104.53
CA SER A 614 -27.67 71.74 103.93
C SER A 614 -28.36 71.56 102.58
N PHE A 615 -29.50 72.22 102.35
CA PHE A 615 -30.16 72.31 101.04
C PHE A 615 -29.79 73.56 100.22
N LYS A 616 -28.75 74.32 100.60
CA LYS A 616 -28.24 75.42 99.76
C LYS A 616 -27.52 74.84 98.56
N LYS A 617 -28.11 75.02 97.37
CA LYS A 617 -27.46 74.70 96.11
C LYS A 617 -26.19 75.53 95.93
N VAL A 618 -25.11 74.89 95.50
CA VAL A 618 -23.77 75.47 95.32
C VAL A 618 -23.83 76.78 94.52
N THR A 619 -23.25 77.84 95.07
CA THR A 619 -23.04 79.13 94.40
C THR A 619 -21.86 79.07 93.42
N GLU A 620 -21.77 80.03 92.50
CA GLU A 620 -20.98 79.99 91.23
C GLU A 620 -19.43 79.96 91.34
N LYS A 621 -18.86 79.39 92.40
CA LYS A 621 -17.41 79.16 92.59
C LYS A 621 -17.11 77.83 93.30
N SER A 622 -17.39 76.71 92.63
CA SER A 622 -16.91 75.37 93.03
C SER A 622 -16.66 74.48 91.80
N GLU A 623 -15.90 73.40 91.98
CA GLU A 623 -15.25 72.64 90.90
C GLU A 623 -16.20 71.86 89.99
N GLU A 624 -17.39 71.46 90.48
CA GLU A 624 -18.41 70.71 89.73
C GLU A 624 -18.84 71.40 88.42
N HIS A 625 -18.75 72.73 88.34
CA HIS A 625 -19.03 73.45 87.09
C HIS A 625 -18.04 73.10 85.98
N GLY A 626 -16.78 72.84 86.34
CA GLY A 626 -15.75 72.39 85.39
C GLY A 626 -16.03 70.99 84.84
N GLU A 627 -16.63 70.09 85.63
CA GLU A 627 -17.00 68.75 85.17
C GLU A 627 -18.20 68.78 84.22
N LYS A 628 -19.18 69.65 84.46
CA LYS A 628 -20.28 69.89 83.51
C LYS A 628 -19.75 70.35 82.14
N VAL A 629 -18.74 71.24 82.12
CA VAL A 629 -18.12 71.69 80.86
C VAL A 629 -17.42 70.53 80.15
N LYS A 630 -16.61 69.73 80.86
CA LYS A 630 -15.96 68.53 80.28
C LYS A 630 -16.97 67.57 79.67
N LEU A 631 -18.08 67.27 80.35
CA LEU A 631 -19.15 66.38 79.84
C LEU A 631 -19.88 66.97 78.62
N GLU A 632 -20.03 68.29 78.53
CA GLU A 632 -20.54 68.93 77.31
C GLU A 632 -19.53 68.90 76.15
N GLU A 633 -18.22 68.91 76.43
CA GLU A 633 -17.16 68.76 75.42
C GLU A 633 -17.02 67.31 74.93
N GLU A 634 -17.08 66.33 75.83
CA GLU A 634 -17.10 64.89 75.46
C GLU A 634 -18.31 64.55 74.59
N LYS A 635 -19.48 65.14 74.90
CA LYS A 635 -20.67 65.04 74.04
C LYS A 635 -20.41 65.60 72.64
N ARG A 636 -19.79 66.79 72.53
CA ARG A 636 -19.43 67.37 71.20
C ARG A 636 -18.46 66.47 70.45
N ALA A 637 -17.45 65.91 71.12
CA ALA A 637 -16.51 64.97 70.53
C ALA A 637 -17.18 63.67 70.05
N ALA A 638 -18.22 63.20 70.74
CA ALA A 638 -19.05 62.07 70.30
C ALA A 638 -19.89 62.43 69.06
N ASP A 639 -20.57 63.59 69.07
CA ASP A 639 -21.32 64.11 67.92
C ASP A 639 -20.42 64.30 66.68
N GLU A 640 -19.17 64.75 66.84
CA GLU A 640 -18.23 64.92 65.75
C GLU A 640 -17.70 63.58 65.22
N LYS A 641 -17.42 62.60 66.09
CA LYS A 641 -17.12 61.22 65.67
C LYS A 641 -18.29 60.61 64.89
N TYR A 642 -19.54 60.85 65.31
CA TYR A 642 -20.74 60.43 64.57
C TYR A 642 -20.86 61.13 63.21
N ARG A 643 -20.67 62.46 63.14
CA ARG A 643 -20.65 63.23 61.88
C ARG A 643 -19.51 62.82 60.94
N TYR A 644 -18.37 62.38 61.47
CA TYR A 644 -17.27 61.83 60.68
C TYR A 644 -17.61 60.45 60.13
N LYS A 645 -18.17 59.53 60.94
CA LYS A 645 -18.64 58.23 60.47
C LYS A 645 -19.79 58.34 59.46
N ARG A 646 -20.69 59.31 59.61
CA ARG A 646 -21.74 59.62 58.62
C ARG A 646 -21.17 60.16 57.29
N ARG A 647 -20.03 60.87 57.32
CA ARG A 647 -19.28 61.25 56.11
C ARG A 647 -18.60 60.05 55.45
N GLN A 648 -17.88 59.21 56.21
CA GLN A 648 -17.31 57.96 55.68
C GLN A 648 -18.36 57.04 55.04
N ILE A 649 -19.57 56.97 55.61
CA ILE A 649 -20.67 56.19 55.00
C ILE A 649 -21.13 56.82 53.67
N LYS A 650 -21.17 58.15 53.55
CA LYS A 650 -21.54 58.84 52.31
C LYS A 650 -20.45 58.73 51.24
N GLU A 651 -19.19 58.88 51.64
CA GLU A 651 -18.01 58.65 50.79
C GLU A 651 -18.03 57.22 50.24
N LEU A 652 -18.20 56.20 51.08
CA LEU A 652 -18.32 54.80 50.65
C LEU A 652 -19.58 54.52 49.80
N GLN A 653 -20.67 55.27 49.97
CA GLN A 653 -21.85 55.17 49.10
C GLN A 653 -21.59 55.79 47.72
N GLU A 654 -20.84 56.88 47.65
CA GLU A 654 -20.42 57.53 46.40
C GLU A 654 -19.37 56.68 45.68
N ASP A 655 -18.43 56.06 46.40
CA ASP A 655 -17.50 55.05 45.88
C ASP A 655 -18.25 53.85 45.29
N ILE A 656 -19.23 53.29 46.01
CA ILE A 656 -20.06 52.17 45.52
C ILE A 656 -20.85 52.56 44.27
N GLN A 657 -21.43 53.77 44.21
CA GLN A 657 -22.10 54.26 43.00
C GLN A 657 -21.13 54.46 41.84
N SER A 658 -19.90 54.92 42.10
CA SER A 658 -18.86 55.03 41.06
C SER A 658 -18.43 53.65 40.52
N MET A 659 -18.27 52.66 41.39
CA MET A 659 -17.95 51.28 41.01
C MET A 659 -19.11 50.58 40.30
N GLN A 660 -20.36 50.90 40.63
CA GLN A 660 -21.53 50.47 39.86
C GLN A 660 -21.53 51.11 38.47
N GLY A 661 -21.18 52.40 38.36
CA GLY A 661 -21.03 53.09 37.08
C GLY A 661 -19.92 52.52 36.18
N THR A 662 -18.78 52.12 36.75
CA THR A 662 -17.71 51.45 35.98
C THR A 662 -18.08 50.02 35.62
N GLN A 663 -18.73 49.27 36.51
CA GLN A 663 -19.29 47.94 36.20
C GLN A 663 -20.28 48.03 35.02
N ASP A 664 -21.22 48.97 35.04
CA ASP A 664 -22.19 49.22 33.97
C ASP A 664 -21.56 49.69 32.65
N MET A 665 -20.33 50.21 32.68
CA MET A 665 -19.57 50.55 31.47
C MET A 665 -18.83 49.33 30.92
N LEU A 666 -18.18 48.55 31.79
CA LEU A 666 -17.55 47.27 31.42
C LEU A 666 -18.56 46.28 30.82
N MET A 667 -19.78 46.19 31.36
CA MET A 667 -20.86 45.37 30.78
C MET A 667 -21.26 45.80 29.36
N LYS A 668 -21.17 47.11 29.03
CA LYS A 668 -21.45 47.63 27.68
C LYS A 668 -20.29 47.35 26.73
N ASP A 669 -19.04 47.49 27.19
CA ASP A 669 -17.87 47.13 26.41
C ASP A 669 -17.81 45.62 26.13
N GLU A 670 -18.20 44.78 27.09
CA GLU A 670 -18.35 43.34 26.88
C GLU A 670 -19.44 43.03 25.84
N ALA A 671 -20.59 43.70 25.89
CA ALA A 671 -21.65 43.55 24.89
C ALA A 671 -21.16 43.94 23.47
N LEU A 672 -20.40 45.03 23.34
CA LEU A 672 -19.80 45.48 22.08
C LEU A 672 -18.70 44.51 21.58
N ILE A 673 -17.93 43.89 22.48
CA ILE A 673 -16.97 42.84 22.13
C ILE A 673 -17.72 41.58 21.65
N ASN A 674 -18.79 41.17 22.33
CA ASN A 674 -19.63 40.04 21.95
C ASN A 674 -20.39 40.28 20.63
N GLU A 675 -20.68 41.52 20.26
CA GLU A 675 -21.17 41.88 18.91
C GLU A 675 -20.06 41.74 17.85
N LYS A 676 -18.88 42.32 18.09
CA LYS A 676 -17.71 42.16 17.20
C LYS A 676 -17.33 40.69 16.99
N ILE A 677 -17.45 39.85 18.02
CA ILE A 677 -17.23 38.40 17.93
C ILE A 677 -18.26 37.75 17.00
N ARG A 678 -19.55 38.06 17.15
CA ARG A 678 -20.62 37.57 16.26
C ARG A 678 -20.38 37.99 14.81
N ASP A 679 -19.93 39.22 14.56
CA ASP A 679 -19.55 39.68 13.23
C ASP A 679 -18.34 38.91 12.65
N LYS A 680 -17.31 38.62 13.44
CA LYS A 680 -16.19 37.79 12.98
C LYS A 680 -16.64 36.36 12.69
N GLN A 681 -17.47 35.76 13.54
CA GLN A 681 -18.06 34.42 13.32
C GLN A 681 -18.91 34.37 12.05
N ALA A 682 -19.72 35.41 11.79
CA ALA A 682 -20.49 35.54 10.56
C ALA A 682 -19.59 35.70 9.32
N ARG A 683 -18.49 36.47 9.42
CA ARG A 683 -17.52 36.60 8.32
C ARG A 683 -16.76 35.29 8.07
N ILE A 684 -16.35 34.58 9.11
CA ILE A 684 -15.75 33.24 9.00
C ILE A 684 -16.73 32.29 8.28
N SER A 685 -18.00 32.27 8.69
CA SER A 685 -19.03 31.42 8.08
C SER A 685 -19.23 31.68 6.58
N ARG A 686 -19.14 32.96 6.15
CA ARG A 686 -19.15 33.33 4.72
C ARG A 686 -17.91 32.81 3.98
N LEU A 687 -16.71 33.03 4.55
CA LEU A 687 -15.44 32.57 3.96
C LEU A 687 -15.34 31.04 3.88
N THR A 688 -15.85 30.31 4.89
CA THR A 688 -15.96 28.84 4.84
C THR A 688 -16.85 28.40 3.68
N LYS A 689 -18.02 29.03 3.51
CA LYS A 689 -18.90 28.74 2.38
C LYS A 689 -18.25 29.07 1.03
N GLU A 690 -17.56 30.21 0.92
CA GLU A 690 -16.82 30.57 -0.30
C GLU A 690 -15.73 29.53 -0.61
N ILE A 691 -14.99 29.04 0.38
CA ILE A 691 -14.02 27.94 0.22
C ILE A 691 -14.71 26.66 -0.27
N ASP A 692 -15.87 26.30 0.30
CA ASP A 692 -16.64 25.13 -0.12
C ASP A 692 -17.21 25.27 -1.54
N ASP A 693 -17.64 26.46 -1.95
CA ASP A 693 -18.08 26.80 -3.31
C ASP A 693 -16.91 26.87 -4.33
N GLN A 694 -15.65 26.89 -3.87
CA GLN A 694 -14.44 26.84 -4.72
C GLN A 694 -13.89 25.42 -4.87
N LYS A 695 -14.01 24.53 -3.88
CA LYS A 695 -13.59 23.11 -3.96
C LYS A 695 -14.07 22.40 -5.24
N PRO A 696 -15.36 22.41 -5.64
CA PRO A 696 -15.82 21.75 -6.88
C PRO A 696 -15.48 22.53 -8.16
N LYS A 697 -14.95 23.75 -8.08
CA LYS A 697 -14.35 24.45 -9.24
C LYS A 697 -12.91 23.98 -9.42
N LEU A 698 -12.12 23.96 -8.34
CA LEU A 698 -10.77 23.41 -8.33
C LEU A 698 -10.77 21.96 -8.84
N GLU A 699 -11.61 21.10 -8.28
CA GLU A 699 -11.68 19.68 -8.66
C GLU A 699 -12.04 19.47 -10.15
N ARG A 700 -12.90 20.32 -10.72
CA ARG A 700 -13.20 20.32 -12.16
C ARG A 700 -11.97 20.73 -12.98
N VAL A 701 -11.24 21.77 -12.57
CA VAL A 701 -10.00 22.19 -13.24
C VAL A 701 -8.94 21.09 -13.13
N THR A 702 -8.72 20.46 -11.97
CA THR A 702 -7.78 19.34 -11.81
C THR A 702 -8.17 18.14 -12.68
N LYS A 703 -9.47 17.81 -12.79
CA LYS A 703 -9.97 16.77 -13.71
C LYS A 703 -9.80 17.14 -15.18
N GLN A 704 -9.86 18.43 -15.54
CA GLN A 704 -9.62 18.92 -16.89
C GLN A 704 -8.12 18.95 -17.25
N VAL A 705 -7.25 19.45 -16.37
CA VAL A 705 -5.78 19.42 -16.52
C VAL A 705 -5.31 17.99 -16.67
N SER A 706 -5.69 17.09 -15.76
CA SER A 706 -5.34 15.66 -15.88
C SER A 706 -5.97 14.95 -17.08
N ARG A 707 -6.97 15.54 -17.77
CA ARG A 707 -7.45 15.08 -19.08
C ARG A 707 -6.54 15.58 -20.21
N LEU A 708 -6.21 16.86 -20.21
CA LEU A 708 -5.32 17.51 -21.17
C LEU A 708 -3.89 16.92 -21.12
N SER A 709 -3.34 16.65 -19.94
CA SER A 709 -2.08 15.90 -19.75
C SER A 709 -2.12 14.53 -20.44
N ARG A 710 -3.22 13.78 -20.30
CA ARG A 710 -3.40 12.49 -20.97
C ARG A 710 -3.55 12.64 -22.48
N GLU A 711 -4.22 13.69 -22.96
CA GLU A 711 -4.32 14.01 -24.40
C GLU A 711 -2.95 14.38 -24.98
N ILE A 712 -2.12 15.16 -24.27
CA ILE A 712 -0.75 15.53 -24.66
C ILE A 712 0.16 14.28 -24.70
N ARG A 713 0.14 13.43 -23.67
CA ARG A 713 0.92 12.17 -23.64
C ARG A 713 0.49 11.20 -24.73
N ALA A 714 -0.82 11.10 -25.01
CA ALA A 714 -1.36 10.28 -26.09
C ALA A 714 -0.94 10.80 -27.48
N LEU A 715 -0.97 12.11 -27.72
CA LEU A 715 -0.53 12.72 -28.98
C LEU A 715 0.98 12.53 -29.25
N LYS A 716 1.79 12.27 -28.22
CA LYS A 716 3.24 12.05 -28.33
C LYS A 716 3.71 10.60 -28.17
N ASN A 717 2.81 9.66 -27.88
CA ASN A 717 3.14 8.24 -27.63
C ASN A 717 4.21 8.00 -26.53
N THR A 718 4.28 8.86 -25.52
CA THR A 718 5.22 8.73 -24.39
C THR A 718 4.50 8.52 -23.05
N GLN A 719 4.98 7.58 -22.23
CA GLN A 719 4.46 7.39 -20.86
C GLN A 719 5.12 8.32 -19.82
N SER A 720 6.34 8.78 -20.09
CA SER A 720 7.02 9.83 -19.33
C SER A 720 6.35 11.19 -19.54
N GLU A 721 6.53 12.09 -18.57
CA GLU A 721 6.15 13.49 -18.68
C GLU A 721 6.79 14.17 -19.90
N THR A 722 6.03 15.03 -20.56
CA THR A 722 6.51 15.77 -21.73
C THR A 722 7.07 17.14 -21.34
N HIS A 723 7.94 17.71 -22.18
CA HIS A 723 8.46 19.06 -21.98
C HIS A 723 7.34 20.12 -21.93
N GLU A 724 6.22 19.90 -22.61
CA GLU A 724 5.05 20.78 -22.56
C GLU A 724 4.33 20.71 -21.21
N GLU A 725 4.29 19.56 -20.55
CA GLU A 725 3.76 19.47 -19.18
C GLU A 725 4.68 20.22 -18.19
N HIS A 726 6.00 20.09 -18.36
CA HIS A 726 6.97 20.87 -17.58
C HIS A 726 6.85 22.39 -17.81
N ASP A 727 6.61 22.85 -19.04
CA ASP A 727 6.38 24.29 -19.33
C ASP A 727 5.00 24.77 -18.83
N ILE A 728 3.96 23.93 -18.88
CA ILE A 728 2.65 24.23 -18.27
C ILE A 728 2.79 24.38 -16.75
N GLU A 729 3.48 23.46 -16.08
CA GLU A 729 3.72 23.53 -14.63
C GLU A 729 4.62 24.69 -14.25
N PHE A 730 5.67 24.97 -15.02
CA PHE A 730 6.55 26.13 -14.81
C PHE A 730 5.79 27.46 -14.97
N ARG A 731 4.90 27.57 -15.97
CA ARG A 731 4.03 28.75 -16.14
C ARG A 731 3.01 28.85 -15.03
N ALA A 732 2.36 27.76 -14.63
CA ALA A 732 1.43 27.74 -13.51
C ALA A 732 2.11 28.15 -12.19
N LEU A 733 3.33 27.69 -11.93
CA LEU A 733 4.13 28.08 -10.76
C LEU A 733 4.54 29.56 -10.83
N LYS A 734 4.89 30.07 -12.01
CA LYS A 734 5.23 31.48 -12.25
C LYS A 734 4.04 32.42 -12.06
N ASP A 735 2.85 32.02 -12.52
CA ASP A 735 1.62 32.80 -12.35
C ASP A 735 1.03 32.65 -10.93
N PHE A 736 1.26 31.53 -10.26
CA PHE A 736 1.02 31.38 -8.82
C PHE A 736 1.93 32.30 -8.00
N SER A 737 3.24 32.36 -8.32
CA SER A 737 4.16 33.35 -7.73
C SER A 737 3.63 34.77 -7.92
N ARG A 738 3.31 35.16 -9.15
CA ARG A 738 2.72 36.48 -9.46
C ARG A 738 1.43 36.76 -8.69
N SER A 739 0.61 35.75 -8.42
CA SER A 739 -0.60 35.89 -7.61
C SER A 739 -0.31 36.05 -6.12
N ILE A 740 0.76 35.44 -5.61
CA ILE A 740 1.27 35.67 -4.24
C ILE A 740 1.89 37.07 -4.15
N ASP A 741 2.75 37.45 -5.10
CA ASP A 741 3.36 38.78 -5.19
C ASP A 741 2.28 39.87 -5.20
N LYS A 742 1.19 39.66 -5.95
CA LYS A 742 0.05 40.58 -5.99
C LYS A 742 -0.75 40.60 -4.67
N MET A 743 -1.01 39.44 -4.04
CA MET A 743 -1.63 39.42 -2.71
C MET A 743 -0.75 40.08 -1.64
N LEU A 744 0.58 39.98 -1.73
CA LEU A 744 1.51 40.67 -0.84
C LEU A 744 1.48 42.18 -1.05
N ILE A 745 1.32 42.65 -2.30
CA ILE A 745 1.07 44.06 -2.61
C ILE A 745 -0.26 44.52 -2.00
N ASP A 746 -1.37 43.82 -2.25
CA ASP A 746 -2.71 44.15 -1.71
C ASP A 746 -2.71 44.16 -0.16
N ILE A 747 -1.97 43.25 0.48
CA ILE A 747 -1.77 43.21 1.95
C ILE A 747 -0.88 44.38 2.43
N SER A 748 0.11 44.80 1.64
CA SER A 748 0.96 45.95 1.98
C SER A 748 0.23 47.29 1.88
N GLU A 749 -0.69 47.44 0.91
CA GLU A 749 -1.54 48.62 0.75
C GLU A 749 -2.61 48.71 1.85
N THR A 750 -3.23 47.58 2.20
CA THR A 750 -4.26 47.54 3.25
C THR A 750 -3.72 47.61 4.68
N ASN A 751 -2.40 47.47 4.88
CA ASN A 751 -1.81 47.41 6.22
C ASN A 751 -0.46 48.16 6.32
N ILE A 752 -0.54 49.47 6.62
CA ILE A 752 0.56 50.46 6.61
C ILE A 752 1.83 50.00 7.36
N LEU A 753 1.68 49.24 8.45
CA LEU A 753 2.82 48.72 9.22
C LEU A 753 3.58 47.59 8.48
N ILE A 754 2.85 46.73 7.75
CA ILE A 754 3.43 45.66 6.95
C ILE A 754 4.11 46.25 5.71
N GLY A 755 3.49 47.24 5.03
CA GLY A 755 4.12 47.92 3.90
C GLY A 755 5.46 48.58 4.21
N LYS A 756 5.62 49.16 5.41
CA LYS A 756 6.91 49.69 5.89
C LYS A 756 7.95 48.59 6.12
N LEU A 757 7.54 47.44 6.67
CA LEU A 757 8.42 46.28 6.87
C LEU A 757 8.89 45.66 5.55
N CYS A 758 7.99 45.50 4.58
CA CYS A 758 8.35 45.01 3.24
C CYS A 758 9.29 45.97 2.49
N SER A 759 9.02 47.29 2.55
CA SER A 759 9.91 48.30 1.94
C SER A 759 11.32 48.28 2.56
N MET A 760 11.42 48.15 3.89
CA MET A 760 12.70 47.97 4.58
C MET A 760 13.45 46.72 4.08
N HIS A 761 12.77 45.60 3.93
CA HIS A 761 13.39 44.35 3.48
C HIS A 761 13.89 44.41 2.03
N ILE A 762 13.14 45.07 1.13
CA ILE A 762 13.52 45.27 -0.28
C ILE A 762 14.76 46.18 -0.40
N LEU A 763 14.81 47.28 0.38
CA LEU A 763 15.99 48.15 0.46
C LEU A 763 17.23 47.41 0.99
N PHE A 764 17.06 46.50 1.95
CA PHE A 764 18.15 45.69 2.49
C PHE A 764 18.72 44.69 1.47
N ILE A 765 17.84 44.02 0.71
CA ILE A 765 18.23 43.07 -0.35
C ILE A 765 18.93 43.79 -1.52
N SER A 766 18.51 45.01 -1.86
CA SER A 766 19.17 45.84 -2.89
C SER A 766 20.58 46.30 -2.50
N SER A 767 20.98 46.13 -1.24
CA SER A 767 22.25 46.61 -0.70
C SER A 767 23.34 45.53 -0.55
N THR A 768 23.05 44.25 -0.89
CA THR A 768 23.96 43.12 -0.66
C THR A 768 24.02 42.12 -1.84
N SER A 769 24.21 42.63 -3.06
CA SER A 769 24.25 41.81 -4.29
C SER A 769 25.62 41.13 -4.57
N SER A 770 26.13 40.36 -3.61
CA SER A 770 27.31 39.49 -3.76
C SER A 770 27.07 38.14 -3.08
N HIS A 771 27.09 37.04 -3.83
CA HIS A 771 26.84 35.67 -3.33
C HIS A 771 27.75 35.29 -2.13
N PRO A 772 27.24 34.51 -1.15
CA PRO A 772 27.32 33.04 -1.30
C PRO A 772 26.12 32.23 -0.74
N SER A 773 26.18 30.91 -0.94
CA SER A 773 25.20 29.91 -0.53
C SER A 773 25.19 29.57 0.97
N LEU A 774 24.02 29.23 1.52
CA LEU A 774 23.84 28.79 2.90
C LEU A 774 24.43 27.40 3.18
N ARG A 775 24.95 27.19 4.40
CA ARG A 775 24.66 25.96 5.16
C ARG A 775 24.55 26.22 6.66
N SER A 776 23.58 25.55 7.27
CA SER A 776 23.15 25.72 8.67
C SER A 776 24.22 25.36 9.71
N SER A 777 24.29 26.16 10.76
CA SER A 777 24.41 25.66 12.14
C SER A 777 23.44 26.45 13.03
N ALA A 778 22.99 25.85 14.14
CA ALA A 778 22.09 26.47 15.11
C ALA A 778 22.84 26.81 16.40
N HIS A 779 22.36 27.81 17.14
CA HIS A 779 22.15 27.71 18.60
C HIS A 779 21.17 28.81 19.09
N THR A 780 20.51 28.54 20.21
CA THR A 780 19.40 29.34 20.74
C THR A 780 19.87 30.30 21.83
N ILE A 781 19.47 31.58 21.76
CA ILE A 781 19.52 32.50 22.92
C ILE A 781 18.17 33.23 23.02
N THR A 782 17.54 33.13 24.18
CA THR A 782 16.38 33.93 24.63
C THR A 782 16.81 35.32 25.09
N PHE A 783 15.97 36.36 24.98
CA PHE A 783 15.90 37.40 26.02
C PHE A 783 14.64 38.30 25.96
N PHE A 784 14.09 38.56 27.15
CA PHE A 784 13.44 39.77 27.66
C PHE A 784 12.13 40.34 27.06
N THR A 785 11.15 40.41 27.96
CA THR A 785 10.05 41.40 28.02
C THR A 785 10.56 42.83 28.27
N TRP A 786 9.85 43.84 27.77
CA TRP A 786 10.01 45.24 28.20
C TRP A 786 8.64 45.91 28.41
N ASN A 787 8.43 46.53 29.57
CA ASN A 787 7.34 47.49 29.80
C ASN A 787 7.74 48.87 29.26
N CYS A 788 6.75 49.66 28.86
CA CYS A 788 6.83 51.11 28.82
C CYS A 788 5.43 51.69 29.09
N ASP A 789 5.23 52.24 30.28
CA ASP A 789 4.18 53.23 30.50
C ASP A 789 4.55 54.51 29.75
N TYR A 790 3.56 55.24 29.21
CA TYR A 790 3.36 56.64 29.60
C TYR A 790 1.96 57.17 29.24
N SER A 791 1.49 58.11 30.06
CA SER A 791 0.15 58.70 30.02
C SER A 791 0.00 59.81 28.97
N SER A 792 -1.21 60.00 28.41
CA SER A 792 -2.07 61.18 28.69
C SER A 792 -2.98 61.63 27.52
N ALA A 793 -4.26 61.90 27.85
CA ALA A 793 -5.23 62.80 27.18
C ALA A 793 -5.63 62.51 25.69
N ALA A 794 -6.82 62.89 25.19
CA ALA A 794 -7.86 63.78 25.72
C ALA A 794 -9.28 63.46 25.17
N VAL A 795 -10.30 63.78 25.97
CA VAL A 795 -11.59 64.44 25.62
C VAL A 795 -12.30 64.08 24.29
N ALA A 796 -13.52 63.50 24.41
CA ALA A 796 -14.77 64.08 23.88
C ALA A 796 -16.03 63.29 24.32
N GLN A 797 -16.88 63.88 25.18
CA GLN A 797 -18.26 63.45 25.42
C GLN A 797 -19.23 64.55 24.96
N ALA A 798 -20.27 64.20 24.20
CA ALA A 798 -21.51 64.98 24.03
C ALA A 798 -22.58 64.15 23.28
N TRP A 799 -23.89 64.16 23.62
CA TRP A 799 -24.59 64.63 24.84
C TRP A 799 -26.08 64.19 24.77
N PHE A 800 -26.67 63.81 25.93
CA PHE A 800 -28.08 64.07 26.32
C PHE A 800 -29.22 63.40 25.47
N MET A 801 -30.51 63.34 25.88
CA MET A 801 -31.24 63.83 27.08
C MET A 801 -32.49 62.97 27.40
N SER A 802 -32.92 62.91 28.68
CA SER A 802 -34.33 63.05 29.15
C SER A 802 -34.50 62.53 30.60
N ALA A 803 -35.43 63.01 31.45
CA ALA A 803 -36.19 64.26 31.54
C ALA A 803 -37.00 64.29 32.87
N SER A 804 -37.63 65.42 33.21
CA SER A 804 -38.42 65.72 34.45
C SER A 804 -37.58 66.24 35.64
N SER A 805 -38.07 67.10 36.54
CA SER A 805 -39.27 67.98 36.55
C SER A 805 -39.18 69.02 37.70
N LEU A 806 -40.15 69.95 37.77
CA LEU A 806 -40.38 71.00 38.80
C LEU A 806 -39.32 72.14 38.82
N SER A 807 -39.68 73.44 38.84
CA SER A 807 -40.99 74.09 38.61
C SER A 807 -40.88 75.63 38.47
N PHE A 808 -41.34 76.21 37.33
CA PHE A 808 -41.88 77.58 37.10
C PHE A 808 -41.08 78.84 37.58
N PRO A 809 -41.44 80.09 37.16
CA PRO A 809 -42.38 80.56 36.12
C PRO A 809 -41.60 81.27 34.96
N ASP A 810 -42.09 82.18 34.10
CA ASP A 810 -43.40 82.82 33.80
C ASP A 810 -43.45 83.22 32.30
N ARG A 811 -44.66 83.44 31.73
CA ARG A 811 -44.96 84.15 30.44
C ARG A 811 -44.38 83.59 29.11
N SER A 812 -44.96 83.87 27.93
CA SER A 812 -46.35 84.23 27.55
C SER A 812 -46.49 84.26 26.02
N LEU A 813 -47.68 83.89 25.50
CA LEU A 813 -48.16 84.12 24.11
C LEU A 813 -47.40 83.34 23.00
N GLY A 814 -48.04 82.85 21.94
CA GLY A 814 -49.47 82.72 21.69
C GLY A 814 -49.82 82.44 20.21
N ARG A 815 -50.85 81.60 19.98
CA ARG A 815 -51.62 81.38 18.73
C ARG A 815 -50.88 81.20 17.40
N GLY A 816 -51.11 80.05 16.77
CA GLY A 816 -50.78 79.70 15.38
C GLY A 816 -51.49 78.42 15.02
#